data_AF-A0A2E4FB45-F1
#
_entry.id   AF-A0A2E4FB45-F1
#
_cell.length_a   1.000
_cell.length_b   1.000
_cell.length_c   1.000
_cell.angle_alpha   90.00
_cell.angle_beta   90.00
_cell.angle_gamma   90.00
#
_symmetry.space_group_name_H-M   'P 1'
#
loop_
_entity.id
_entity.type
_entity.pdbx_description
1 polymer ?
#
loop_
_entity_poly.entity_id
_entity_poly.type
_entity_poly.pdbx_seq_one_letter_code
_entity_poly.pdbx_strand_id
1 'polypeptide(L)'
;MKLKMLMLLACLPAFVACGGGEAPADKAAEPAVAAEPAKPAAPAAHITLNGQAMPEKGAPADKTKVLVIEVSEFQCGYCKKAAPVMEELKADYPDAVTITYMHQPLAMHKDAKGAAIASLAAQKQGKFWEMHDKMFDNMRALKKDNLEAYAKELGLDVEQYKKDIADPASTKFVDTNQAIAVALGARGTPGFFINGKSIKGFRPKAEFAKIIDEEIKAADAAGKMGINWVMERTKANNEKLYSFAYDGKTPPPVPAAKPRAPRPPDKTVYKVSIDKKKDAIRGNVDAPVTLAVFSEFQCPFCSRIKPTLAKVEETYGDKVRIVFKHSPLPFHKEALGASVAALCAKNQGKFWEMHDKLFENMRALQVDKLAGYATAIGLNEGKFNKCLESNYKKDGEGKITWGGKQADQVQADLDLAGKVMARGTPNTFVNGRKLTGAKPFEEFKSIIDEELKKAEALKGKGIKAADLYDEIIKNGKVFQPLEETVNTFDLTNAAVMGKKNAKIQIVEFSDFQCPFCSRVTGPLKEVQKHYGDDAVIVFKNFPLSFHKEAMPAAQAALCAGDQGKYWEYHDQLFANMKELKEKLWGKYATAIGIDAAKLEKCVADKKYEAQVRAEMAEGRKAKVRGTPSIYINGRKFSSPSGYNLAAFTKVIDKHILKKK
;
A
#
# COMPACT_ATOMS: atom_id res chain seq x y z
N MET A 1 -8.33 74.01 22.02
CA MET A 1 -7.33 74.30 23.09
C MET A 1 -5.99 73.80 22.57
N LYS A 2 -5.11 74.71 22.12
CA LYS A 2 -3.88 75.18 22.82
C LYS A 2 -2.97 73.99 23.20
N LEU A 3 -1.69 73.88 22.88
CA LEU A 3 -0.61 74.86 22.59
C LEU A 3 0.59 73.99 22.06
N LYS A 4 1.18 74.20 20.88
CA LYS A 4 2.24 75.16 20.47
C LYS A 4 3.68 74.76 20.85
N MET A 5 4.60 75.05 19.89
CA MET A 5 6.07 75.33 20.00
C MET A 5 6.96 74.21 19.42
N LEU A 6 7.63 74.29 18.25
CA LEU A 6 8.29 75.32 17.41
C LEU A 6 9.78 75.60 17.74
N MET A 7 10.56 75.63 16.64
CA MET A 7 11.93 76.14 16.36
C MET A 7 13.09 75.14 16.47
N LEU A 8 13.96 74.89 15.48
CA LEU A 8 14.57 75.58 14.31
C LEU A 8 16.08 75.83 14.53
N LEU A 9 16.80 75.61 13.42
CA LEU A 9 18.03 76.27 12.94
C LEU A 9 19.41 75.65 13.20
N ALA A 10 20.17 75.73 12.11
CA ALA A 10 21.40 75.06 11.76
C ALA A 10 22.64 75.95 11.99
N CYS A 11 23.83 75.34 11.97
CA CYS A 11 25.08 75.99 11.53
C CYS A 11 26.13 74.95 11.06
N LEU A 12 26.66 75.13 9.85
CA LEU A 12 27.89 74.58 9.25
C LEU A 12 29.06 75.59 9.51
N PRO A 13 30.31 75.44 9.00
CA PRO A 13 31.18 74.27 8.69
C PRO A 13 32.66 74.47 9.14
N ALA A 14 33.51 73.43 9.01
CA ALA A 14 34.92 73.51 8.54
C ALA A 14 35.49 72.08 8.38
N PHE A 15 35.83 71.53 7.20
CA PHE A 15 36.93 71.76 6.24
C PHE A 15 38.23 70.95 6.49
N VAL A 16 38.73 70.31 5.39
CA VAL A 16 40.10 69.79 5.10
C VAL A 16 40.44 68.40 5.69
N ALA A 17 40.99 67.39 4.99
CA ALA A 17 41.53 67.21 3.63
C ALA A 17 41.52 65.73 3.19
N CYS A 18 41.57 65.52 1.88
CA CYS A 18 41.92 64.29 1.16
C CYS A 18 43.38 63.84 1.39
N GLY A 19 43.64 62.55 1.14
CA GLY A 19 44.97 62.04 0.78
C GLY A 19 45.04 60.52 0.82
N GLY A 20 44.98 59.88 -0.35
CA GLY A 20 45.34 58.46 -0.50
C GLY A 20 46.84 58.27 -0.65
N GLY A 21 47.32 57.02 -0.48
CA GLY A 21 48.68 56.63 -0.83
C GLY A 21 49.22 55.44 -0.03
N GLU A 22 49.26 54.29 -0.72
CA GLU A 22 50.27 53.21 -0.68
C GLU A 22 50.61 52.42 0.61
N ALA A 23 50.75 51.11 0.40
CA ALA A 23 51.18 50.10 1.36
C ALA A 23 52.68 50.23 1.73
N PRO A 24 53.10 49.66 2.86
CA PRO A 24 54.08 48.57 2.74
C PRO A 24 53.89 47.42 3.75
N ALA A 25 54.58 46.32 3.46
CA ALA A 25 54.56 45.05 4.17
C ALA A 25 55.38 45.03 5.47
N ASP A 26 55.01 44.04 6.30
CA ASP A 26 55.76 43.28 7.32
C ASP A 26 56.40 44.00 8.51
N LYS A 27 55.83 43.75 9.71
CA LYS A 27 56.59 43.42 10.93
C LYS A 27 55.87 42.37 11.80
N ALA A 28 56.68 41.47 12.33
CA ALA A 28 56.36 40.22 12.99
C ALA A 28 55.55 40.34 14.30
N ALA A 29 54.84 39.27 14.61
CA ALA A 29 53.98 39.08 15.78
C ALA A 29 54.75 38.81 17.09
N GLU A 30 54.27 39.41 18.18
CA GLU A 30 54.52 38.99 19.57
C GLU A 30 53.33 38.19 20.11
N PRO A 31 53.53 37.28 21.09
CA PRO A 31 52.57 36.24 21.43
C PRO A 31 51.42 36.78 22.29
N ALA A 32 50.20 36.36 21.95
CA ALA A 32 48.99 36.69 22.68
C ALA A 32 48.95 36.00 24.06
N VAL A 33 48.71 36.80 25.09
CA VAL A 33 48.38 36.37 26.46
C VAL A 33 47.04 35.62 26.43
N ALA A 34 46.99 34.45 27.04
CA ALA A 34 45.81 33.60 27.10
C ALA A 34 44.65 34.29 27.85
N ALA A 35 43.51 34.43 27.16
CA ALA A 35 42.26 34.87 27.76
C ALA A 35 41.57 33.72 28.52
N GLU A 36 41.03 34.06 29.69
CA GLU A 36 40.27 33.20 30.60
C GLU A 36 39.02 32.58 29.90
N PRO A 37 38.62 31.34 30.25
CA PRO A 37 37.51 30.66 29.56
C PRO A 37 36.18 31.40 29.77
N ALA A 38 35.52 31.70 28.65
CA ALA A 38 34.19 32.32 28.62
C ALA A 38 33.12 31.44 29.30
N LYS A 39 32.26 32.11 30.08
CA LYS A 39 31.07 31.59 30.75
C LYS A 39 30.14 30.85 29.75
N PRO A 40 29.47 29.74 30.14
CA PRO A 40 28.62 28.98 29.23
C PRO A 40 27.46 29.81 28.68
N ALA A 41 27.25 29.73 27.35
CA ALA A 41 26.17 30.38 26.63
C ALA A 41 24.79 29.87 27.08
N ALA A 42 23.79 30.76 27.02
CA ALA A 42 22.38 30.44 27.28
C ALA A 42 21.90 29.23 26.45
N PRO A 43 20.94 28.42 26.94
CA PRO A 43 20.45 27.26 26.21
C PRO A 43 19.80 27.67 24.89
N ALA A 44 19.95 26.84 23.85
CA ALA A 44 19.40 27.09 22.53
C ALA A 44 17.88 27.28 22.60
N ALA A 45 17.37 28.42 22.10
CA ALA A 45 15.94 28.74 22.14
C ALA A 45 15.07 27.87 21.23
N HIS A 46 15.67 27.17 20.25
CA HIS A 46 15.00 26.34 19.25
C HIS A 46 15.84 25.12 18.86
N ILE A 47 15.18 24.04 18.42
CA ILE A 47 15.81 22.88 17.79
C ILE A 47 16.31 23.29 16.40
N THR A 48 17.62 23.15 16.19
CA THR A 48 18.25 23.37 14.89
C THR A 48 18.79 22.05 14.34
N LEU A 49 18.54 21.79 13.05
CA LEU A 49 19.14 20.69 12.32
C LEU A 49 19.85 21.26 11.09
N ASN A 50 21.12 20.91 10.94
CA ASN A 50 22.01 21.42 9.90
C ASN A 50 22.05 22.96 9.83
N GLY A 51 22.05 23.61 11.00
CA GLY A 51 22.02 25.08 11.12
C GLY A 51 20.67 25.72 10.77
N GLN A 52 19.60 24.93 10.57
CA GLN A 52 18.27 25.42 10.23
C GLN A 52 17.31 25.23 11.40
N ALA A 53 16.54 26.27 11.76
CA ALA A 53 15.49 26.17 12.76
C ALA A 53 14.36 25.29 12.24
N MET A 54 14.02 24.25 13.00
CA MET A 54 12.98 23.31 12.64
C MET A 54 11.65 23.70 13.29
N PRO A 55 10.50 23.36 12.69
CA PRO A 55 9.23 23.45 13.40
C PRO A 55 9.24 22.47 14.57
N GLU A 56 8.78 22.93 15.74
CA GLU A 56 8.84 22.17 16.98
C GLU A 56 7.55 22.32 17.78
N LYS A 57 7.19 21.28 18.53
CA LYS A 57 6.11 21.27 19.52
C LYS A 57 6.45 20.33 20.68
N GLY A 58 5.96 20.64 21.87
CA GLY A 58 6.21 19.87 23.08
C GLY A 58 7.09 20.64 24.06
N ALA A 59 7.96 19.91 24.77
CA ALA A 59 8.86 20.49 25.76
C ALA A 59 9.78 21.57 25.13
N PRO A 60 10.18 22.61 25.88
CA PRO A 60 11.15 23.57 25.37
C PRO A 60 12.52 22.89 25.16
N ALA A 61 13.31 23.42 24.23
CA ALA A 61 14.57 22.82 23.80
C ALA A 61 15.61 22.61 24.92
N ASP A 62 15.55 23.43 25.97
CA ASP A 62 16.41 23.36 27.17
C ASP A 62 15.97 22.28 28.17
N LYS A 63 14.69 21.88 28.16
CA LYS A 63 14.13 20.81 29.00
C LYS A 63 13.93 19.49 28.25
N THR A 64 14.17 19.46 26.95
CA THR A 64 13.94 18.29 26.10
C THR A 64 14.81 17.10 26.53
N LYS A 65 14.20 16.01 26.98
CA LYS A 65 14.90 14.74 27.24
C LYS A 65 14.91 13.83 26.02
N VAL A 66 13.86 13.94 25.19
CA VAL A 66 13.65 13.11 24.01
C VAL A 66 13.23 13.98 22.83
N LEU A 67 14.03 13.99 21.78
CA LEU A 67 13.68 14.59 20.49
C LEU A 67 13.17 13.51 19.53
N VAL A 68 11.95 13.71 19.02
CA VAL A 68 11.37 12.92 17.92
C VAL A 68 11.47 13.73 16.64
N ILE A 69 12.33 13.31 15.72
CA ILE A 69 12.38 13.85 14.35
C ILE A 69 11.42 13.02 13.51
N GLU A 70 10.26 13.57 13.18
CA GLU A 70 9.30 12.99 12.24
C GLU A 70 9.71 13.34 10.81
N VAL A 71 10.07 12.34 10.01
CA VAL A 71 10.31 12.47 8.58
C VAL A 71 9.01 12.22 7.84
N SER A 72 8.44 13.26 7.23
CA SER A 72 7.04 13.21 6.77
C SER A 72 6.76 14.08 5.54
N GLU A 73 5.57 13.89 4.99
CA GLU A 73 5.14 14.41 3.68
C GLU A 73 3.61 14.47 3.57
N PHE A 74 3.07 15.61 3.11
CA PHE A 74 1.66 15.95 3.24
C PHE A 74 0.69 15.17 2.32
N GLN A 75 1.15 14.48 1.29
CA GLN A 75 0.33 13.56 0.47
C GLN A 75 0.46 12.08 0.89
N CYS A 76 1.23 11.75 1.93
CA CYS A 76 1.39 10.39 2.40
C CYS A 76 0.28 9.97 3.39
N GLY A 77 -0.51 8.97 3.01
CA GLY A 77 -1.63 8.48 3.84
C GLY A 77 -1.20 7.86 5.18
N TYR A 78 0.03 7.34 5.29
CA TYR A 78 0.57 6.87 6.56
C TYR A 78 1.07 8.01 7.44
N CYS A 79 1.57 9.11 6.85
CA CYS A 79 1.90 10.33 7.59
C CYS A 79 0.65 10.93 8.24
N LYS A 80 -0.47 10.98 7.51
CA LYS A 80 -1.76 11.38 8.09
C LYS A 80 -2.17 10.53 9.31
N LYS A 81 -1.84 9.24 9.31
CA LYS A 81 -2.08 8.37 10.47
C LYS A 81 -1.11 8.61 11.62
N ALA A 82 0.10 9.08 11.33
CA ALA A 82 1.13 9.40 12.32
C ALA A 82 0.82 10.69 13.09
N ALA A 83 0.29 11.71 12.40
CA ALA A 83 -0.01 13.02 12.99
C ALA A 83 -0.78 12.96 14.33
N PRO A 84 -1.93 12.27 14.46
CA PRO A 84 -2.63 12.18 15.75
C PRO A 84 -1.81 11.43 16.82
N VAL A 85 -1.02 10.43 16.44
CA VAL A 85 -0.15 9.72 17.38
C VAL A 85 0.94 10.65 17.92
N MET A 86 1.49 11.54 17.09
CA MET A 86 2.49 12.52 17.55
C MET A 86 1.86 13.55 18.51
N GLU A 87 0.61 14.00 18.27
CA GLU A 87 -0.10 14.84 19.24
C GLU A 87 -0.37 14.10 20.56
N GLU A 88 -0.77 12.83 20.50
CA GLU A 88 -0.97 12.02 21.70
C GLU A 88 0.34 11.85 22.49
N LEU A 89 1.47 11.58 21.83
CA LEU A 89 2.77 11.46 22.50
C LEU A 89 3.21 12.78 23.13
N LYS A 90 3.01 13.91 22.45
CA LYS A 90 3.27 15.23 23.03
C LYS A 90 2.42 15.45 24.28
N ALA A 91 1.15 15.06 24.26
CA ALA A 91 0.25 15.20 25.41
C ALA A 91 0.61 14.26 26.57
N ASP A 92 1.07 13.05 26.28
CA ASP A 92 1.49 12.07 27.29
C ASP A 92 2.83 12.45 27.96
N TYR A 93 3.68 13.22 27.27
CA TYR A 93 5.04 13.58 27.73
C TYR A 93 5.36 15.09 27.61
N PRO A 94 4.55 15.98 28.20
CA PRO A 94 4.59 17.42 27.93
C PRO A 94 5.90 18.10 28.36
N ASP A 95 6.56 17.56 29.38
CA ASP A 95 7.78 18.15 29.98
C ASP A 95 9.08 17.52 29.47
N ALA A 96 8.99 16.48 28.63
CA ALA A 96 10.16 15.66 28.27
C ALA A 96 10.35 15.48 26.76
N VAL A 97 9.26 15.46 25.98
CA VAL A 97 9.30 15.15 24.55
C VAL A 97 9.13 16.41 23.72
N THR A 98 10.01 16.55 22.74
CA THR A 98 9.92 17.55 21.68
C THR A 98 9.80 16.85 20.35
N ILE A 99 8.83 17.25 19.54
CA ILE A 99 8.59 16.69 18.21
C ILE A 99 8.94 17.75 17.19
N THR A 100 9.77 17.36 16.23
CA THR A 100 10.13 18.20 15.09
C THR A 100 9.85 17.51 13.77
N TYR A 101 9.67 18.29 12.70
CA TYR A 101 9.23 17.82 11.39
C TYR A 101 10.31 18.02 10.34
N MET A 102 10.74 16.93 9.69
CA MET A 102 11.70 16.92 8.59
C MET A 102 11.01 16.59 7.27
N HIS A 103 11.13 17.49 6.28
CA HIS A 103 10.45 17.32 5.00
C HIS A 103 11.08 16.23 4.14
N GLN A 104 10.26 15.29 3.66
CA GLN A 104 10.66 14.32 2.65
C GLN A 104 9.61 14.19 1.53
N PRO A 105 9.48 15.19 0.64
CA PRO A 105 8.56 15.11 -0.49
C PRO A 105 8.88 13.90 -1.37
N LEU A 106 7.93 12.99 -1.58
CA LEU A 106 8.13 11.79 -2.38
C LEU A 106 7.84 12.05 -3.86
N ALA A 107 8.70 11.58 -4.77
CA ALA A 107 8.56 11.84 -6.21
C ALA A 107 7.25 11.32 -6.84
N MET A 108 6.60 10.34 -6.22
CA MET A 108 5.30 9.81 -6.66
C MET A 108 4.12 10.74 -6.33
N HIS A 109 4.33 11.75 -5.48
CA HIS A 109 3.33 12.69 -5.00
C HIS A 109 3.60 14.07 -5.60
N LYS A 110 2.75 14.47 -6.55
CA LYS A 110 3.02 15.62 -7.43
C LYS A 110 3.02 16.97 -6.72
N ASP A 111 2.24 17.12 -5.66
CA ASP A 111 2.08 18.37 -4.92
C ASP A 111 2.92 18.40 -3.63
N ALA A 112 3.62 17.32 -3.30
CA ALA A 112 4.37 17.13 -2.04
C ALA A 112 5.41 18.22 -1.77
N LYS A 113 6.22 18.55 -2.79
CA LYS A 113 7.29 19.56 -2.65
C LYS A 113 6.71 20.97 -2.49
N GLY A 114 5.64 21.29 -3.23
CA GLY A 114 4.92 22.55 -3.10
C GLY A 114 4.30 22.71 -1.70
N ALA A 115 3.68 21.66 -1.17
CA ALA A 115 3.12 21.64 0.17
C ALA A 115 4.19 21.83 1.26
N ALA A 116 5.35 21.18 1.13
CA ALA A 116 6.47 21.37 2.06
C ALA A 116 7.01 22.81 2.08
N ILE A 117 7.18 23.43 0.92
CA ILE A 117 7.61 24.84 0.81
C ILE A 117 6.56 25.77 1.41
N ALA A 118 5.28 25.51 1.14
CA ALA A 118 4.16 26.26 1.72
C ALA A 118 4.10 26.17 3.25
N SER A 119 4.31 24.99 3.84
CA SER A 119 4.36 24.87 5.31
C SER A 119 5.51 25.68 5.93
N LEU A 120 6.65 25.81 5.24
CA LEU A 120 7.77 26.64 5.70
C LEU A 120 7.44 28.14 5.64
N ALA A 121 6.70 28.58 4.62
CA ALA A 121 6.19 29.95 4.58
C ALA A 121 5.22 30.24 5.75
N ALA A 122 4.41 29.26 6.15
CA ALA A 122 3.61 29.37 7.37
C ALA A 122 4.47 29.35 8.66
N GLN A 123 5.55 28.57 8.69
CA GLN A 123 6.51 28.55 9.81
C GLN A 123 7.15 29.90 10.06
N LYS A 124 7.55 30.63 9.01
CA LYS A 124 8.11 31.98 9.11
C LYS A 124 7.15 32.99 9.77
N GLN A 125 5.86 32.67 9.81
CA GLN A 125 4.81 33.46 10.46
C GLN A 125 4.25 32.77 11.74
N GLY A 126 4.92 31.73 12.23
CA GLY A 126 4.57 31.03 13.47
C GLY A 126 3.39 30.05 13.37
N LYS A 127 2.87 29.76 12.17
CA LYS A 127 1.67 28.90 11.98
C LYS A 127 1.96 27.59 11.24
N PHE A 128 3.13 26.98 11.50
CA PHE A 128 3.50 25.73 10.85
C PHE A 128 2.50 24.61 11.16
N TRP A 129 2.14 24.43 12.44
CA TRP A 129 1.33 23.29 12.88
C TRP A 129 -0.12 23.40 12.42
N GLU A 130 -0.68 24.60 12.39
CA GLU A 130 -2.01 24.87 11.88
C GLU A 130 -2.08 24.63 10.37
N MET A 131 -1.05 25.05 9.62
CA MET A 131 -0.93 24.74 8.20
C MET A 131 -0.73 23.24 7.97
N HIS A 132 0.09 22.59 8.80
CA HIS A 132 0.33 21.16 8.77
C HIS A 132 -0.98 20.36 8.93
N ASP A 133 -1.78 20.68 9.95
CA ASP A 133 -3.05 19.99 10.21
C ASP A 133 -4.03 20.24 9.07
N LYS A 134 -4.13 21.49 8.61
CA LYS A 134 -4.99 21.86 7.47
C LYS A 134 -4.62 21.09 6.20
N MET A 135 -3.33 20.93 5.90
CA MET A 135 -2.87 20.16 4.76
C MET A 135 -3.16 18.66 4.91
N PHE A 136 -2.99 18.07 6.10
CA PHE A 136 -3.34 16.67 6.34
C PHE A 136 -4.85 16.39 6.31
N ASP A 137 -5.67 17.37 6.65
CA ASP A 137 -7.12 17.25 6.44
C ASP A 137 -7.51 17.32 4.96
N ASN A 138 -6.71 18.02 4.16
CA ASN A 138 -7.00 18.30 2.75
C ASN A 138 -5.97 17.72 1.77
N MET A 139 -5.38 16.56 2.07
CA MET A 139 -4.25 15.97 1.31
C MET A 139 -4.44 15.82 -0.21
N ARG A 140 -5.70 15.81 -0.69
CA ARG A 140 -6.04 15.71 -2.11
C ARG A 140 -6.08 17.06 -2.83
N ALA A 141 -5.95 18.15 -2.09
CA ALA A 141 -6.12 19.52 -2.52
C ALA A 141 -4.94 20.37 -1.99
N LEU A 142 -3.73 20.06 -2.47
CA LEU A 142 -2.48 20.73 -2.06
C LEU A 142 -1.83 21.51 -3.21
N LYS A 143 -2.60 21.89 -4.24
CA LYS A 143 -2.11 22.76 -5.30
C LYS A 143 -1.94 24.18 -4.77
N LYS A 144 -1.16 24.99 -5.47
CA LYS A 144 -0.86 26.39 -5.14
C LYS A 144 -2.11 27.17 -4.67
N ASP A 145 -3.18 27.18 -5.45
CA ASP A 145 -4.40 27.92 -5.14
C ASP A 145 -5.08 27.45 -3.84
N ASN A 146 -5.05 26.14 -3.57
CA ASN A 146 -5.56 25.58 -2.33
C ASN A 146 -4.70 26.01 -1.13
N LEU A 147 -3.38 25.98 -1.28
CA LEU A 147 -2.44 26.35 -0.22
C LEU A 147 -2.51 27.84 0.13
N GLU A 148 -2.73 28.71 -0.86
CA GLU A 148 -2.98 30.14 -0.64
C GLU A 148 -4.32 30.38 0.05
N ALA A 149 -5.37 29.63 -0.32
CA ALA A 149 -6.66 29.68 0.37
C ALA A 149 -6.53 29.26 1.84
N TYR A 150 -5.80 28.18 2.13
CA TYR A 150 -5.51 27.75 3.50
C TYR A 150 -4.73 28.81 4.28
N ALA A 151 -3.75 29.46 3.63
CA ALA A 151 -3.00 30.53 4.27
C ALA A 151 -3.91 31.68 4.69
N LYS A 152 -4.83 32.08 3.80
CA LYS A 152 -5.85 33.11 4.10
C LYS A 152 -6.77 32.70 5.24
N GLU A 153 -7.28 31.46 5.23
CA GLU A 153 -8.16 30.94 6.29
C GLU A 153 -7.48 30.88 7.65
N LEU A 154 -6.18 30.56 7.66
CA LEU A 154 -5.37 30.54 8.88
C LEU A 154 -4.94 31.94 9.33
N GLY A 155 -5.32 33.00 8.61
CA GLY A 155 -4.95 34.38 8.95
C GLY A 155 -3.46 34.64 8.84
N LEU A 156 -2.80 34.07 7.83
CA LEU A 156 -1.44 34.43 7.43
C LEU A 156 -1.46 35.70 6.56
N ASP A 157 -0.38 36.47 6.58
CA ASP A 157 -0.12 37.47 5.54
C ASP A 157 0.16 36.73 4.23
N VAL A 158 -0.84 36.72 3.35
CA VAL A 158 -0.82 35.99 2.08
C VAL A 158 0.23 36.55 1.12
N GLU A 159 0.53 37.85 1.17
CA GLU A 159 1.53 38.45 0.29
C GLU A 159 2.94 38.10 0.75
N GLN A 160 3.20 38.13 2.06
CA GLN A 160 4.46 37.62 2.63
C GLN A 160 4.60 36.11 2.40
N TYR A 161 3.53 35.34 2.58
CA TYR A 161 3.50 33.89 2.35
C TYR A 161 3.88 33.53 0.91
N LYS A 162 3.34 34.23 -0.10
CA LYS A 162 3.72 34.04 -1.51
C LYS A 162 5.20 34.36 -1.76
N LYS A 163 5.72 35.44 -1.16
CA LYS A 163 7.15 35.79 -1.25
C LYS A 163 8.02 34.69 -0.66
N ASP A 164 7.64 34.14 0.50
CA ASP A 164 8.37 33.07 1.17
C ASP A 164 8.32 31.74 0.41
N ILE A 165 7.22 31.44 -0.29
CA ILE A 165 7.14 30.29 -1.20
C ILE A 165 8.08 30.46 -2.40
N ALA A 166 8.18 31.67 -2.95
CA ALA A 166 9.02 31.96 -4.09
C ALA A 166 10.52 32.05 -3.74
N ASP A 167 10.86 32.19 -2.46
CA ASP A 167 12.22 32.28 -1.96
C ASP A 167 13.02 30.99 -2.24
N PRO A 168 14.15 31.06 -2.99
CA PRO A 168 15.03 29.92 -3.22
C PRO A 168 15.53 29.27 -1.92
N ALA A 169 15.63 30.01 -0.82
CA ALA A 169 16.01 29.47 0.48
C ALA A 169 15.01 28.42 0.99
N SER A 170 13.71 28.60 0.71
CA SER A 170 12.66 27.64 1.08
C SER A 170 12.81 26.32 0.32
N THR A 171 13.11 26.40 -0.98
CA THR A 171 13.42 25.22 -1.79
C THR A 171 14.67 24.51 -1.28
N LYS A 172 15.74 25.27 -0.98
CA LYS A 172 16.98 24.74 -0.43
C LYS A 172 16.79 24.06 0.92
N PHE A 173 15.94 24.59 1.80
CA PHE A 173 15.59 23.98 3.08
C PHE A 173 14.94 22.60 2.86
N VAL A 174 13.91 22.54 2.02
CA VAL A 174 13.19 21.28 1.74
C VAL A 174 14.12 20.26 1.07
N ASP A 175 14.95 20.68 0.12
CA ASP A 175 15.89 19.78 -0.57
C ASP A 175 16.99 19.27 0.37
N THR A 176 17.46 20.10 1.30
CA THR A 176 18.42 19.69 2.34
C THR A 176 17.79 18.66 3.28
N ASN A 177 16.58 18.92 3.77
CA ASN A 177 15.82 17.98 4.60
C ASN A 177 15.63 16.63 3.89
N GLN A 178 15.22 16.66 2.62
CA GLN A 178 15.03 15.45 1.81
C GLN A 178 16.35 14.68 1.63
N ALA A 179 17.46 15.37 1.37
CA ALA A 179 18.78 14.78 1.24
C ALA A 179 19.25 14.09 2.52
N ILE A 180 19.08 14.75 3.68
CA ILE A 180 19.36 14.17 5.00
C ILE A 180 18.52 12.91 5.20
N ALA A 181 17.19 12.99 5.03
CA ALA A 181 16.30 11.84 5.19
C ALA A 181 16.71 10.63 4.33
N VAL A 182 17.00 10.87 3.05
CA VAL A 182 17.43 9.82 2.10
C VAL A 182 18.79 9.23 2.49
N ALA A 183 19.75 10.06 2.89
CA ALA A 183 21.09 9.63 3.32
C ALA A 183 21.04 8.78 4.60
N LEU A 184 20.05 9.02 5.46
CA LEU A 184 19.77 8.23 6.67
C LEU A 184 18.97 6.96 6.41
N GLY A 185 18.62 6.67 5.15
CA GLY A 185 17.88 5.48 4.76
C GLY A 185 16.36 5.58 4.95
N ALA A 186 15.84 6.75 5.34
CA ALA A 186 14.42 7.06 5.24
C ALA A 186 14.11 7.36 3.77
N ARG A 187 13.87 6.33 2.95
CA ARG A 187 13.53 6.46 1.51
C ARG A 187 12.02 6.53 1.24
N GLY A 188 11.21 6.51 2.30
CA GLY A 188 9.76 6.62 2.25
C GLY A 188 9.26 7.17 3.59
N THR A 189 8.02 7.65 3.60
CA THR A 189 7.41 8.33 4.75
C THR A 189 6.21 7.55 5.32
N PRO A 190 5.92 7.64 6.63
CA PRO A 190 6.71 8.36 7.62
C PRO A 190 7.95 7.55 8.05
N GLY A 191 9.01 8.26 8.44
CA GLY A 191 10.15 7.73 9.20
C GLY A 191 10.32 8.52 10.48
N PHE A 192 10.99 7.96 11.49
CA PHE A 192 11.22 8.67 12.75
C PHE A 192 12.63 8.45 13.29
N PHE A 193 13.16 9.44 14.00
CA PHE A 193 14.35 9.30 14.82
C PHE A 193 14.05 9.77 16.24
N ILE A 194 14.21 8.89 17.23
CA ILE A 194 14.02 9.22 18.64
C ILE A 194 15.38 9.24 19.31
N ASN A 195 15.90 10.42 19.63
CA ASN A 195 17.29 10.60 20.09
C ASN A 195 18.30 9.83 19.22
N GLY A 196 18.07 9.80 17.91
CA GLY A 196 18.87 9.08 16.93
C GLY A 196 18.45 7.64 16.61
N LYS A 197 17.65 6.97 17.45
CA LYS A 197 17.13 5.62 17.16
C LYS A 197 16.16 5.67 15.98
N SER A 198 16.48 4.96 14.89
CA SER A 198 15.66 4.96 13.67
C SER A 198 14.46 4.03 13.76
N ILE A 199 13.28 4.56 13.46
CA ILE A 199 12.03 3.81 13.35
C ILE A 199 11.50 3.96 11.93
N LYS A 200 11.28 2.83 11.27
CA LYS A 200 10.79 2.78 9.89
C LYS A 200 9.29 2.59 9.86
N GLY A 201 8.61 3.48 9.14
CA GLY A 201 7.17 3.43 8.93
C GLY A 201 6.39 3.83 10.18
N PHE A 202 5.08 4.00 9.97
CA PHE A 202 4.14 4.23 11.06
C PHE A 202 4.07 3.02 12.01
N ARG A 203 3.98 3.29 13.32
CA ARG A 203 3.82 2.31 14.40
C ARG A 203 2.67 2.72 15.33
N PRO A 204 2.05 1.79 16.07
CA PRO A 204 1.11 2.14 17.15
C PRO A 204 1.78 2.98 18.24
N LYS A 205 1.01 3.86 18.91
CA LYS A 205 1.52 4.74 20.00
C LYS A 205 2.37 3.99 21.04
N ALA A 206 1.91 2.82 21.48
CA ALA A 206 2.60 2.02 22.49
C ALA A 206 4.04 1.63 22.12
N GLU A 207 4.34 1.45 20.83
CA GLU A 207 5.72 1.18 20.39
C GLU A 207 6.60 2.42 20.48
N PHE A 208 6.07 3.61 20.19
CA PHE A 208 6.77 4.88 20.37
C PHE A 208 6.99 5.20 21.85
N ALA A 209 5.93 5.10 22.65
CA ALA A 209 5.94 5.34 24.09
C ALA A 209 7.02 4.51 24.79
N LYS A 210 7.14 3.22 24.44
CA LYS A 210 8.20 2.35 24.97
C LYS A 210 9.61 2.92 24.74
N ILE A 211 9.91 3.39 23.54
CA ILE A 211 11.24 3.93 23.20
C ILE A 211 11.45 5.27 23.90
N ILE A 212 10.41 6.10 23.98
CA ILE A 212 10.44 7.39 24.69
C ILE A 212 10.71 7.15 26.19
N ASP A 213 9.99 6.24 26.84
CA ASP A 213 10.18 5.89 28.25
C ASP A 213 11.61 5.41 28.53
N GLU A 214 12.18 4.60 27.64
CA GLU A 214 13.57 4.14 27.73
C GLU A 214 14.56 5.32 27.64
N GLU A 215 14.32 6.28 26.76
CA GLU A 215 15.17 7.47 26.61
C GLU A 215 15.00 8.47 27.76
N ILE A 216 13.79 8.65 28.30
CA ILE A 216 13.54 9.46 29.50
C ILE A 216 14.28 8.87 30.71
N LYS A 217 14.18 7.55 30.92
CA LYS A 217 14.91 6.86 32.00
C LYS A 217 16.42 7.04 31.87
N ALA A 218 16.95 6.99 30.64
CA ALA A 218 18.36 7.24 30.40
C ALA A 218 18.76 8.68 30.74
N ALA A 219 17.91 9.66 30.42
CA ALA A 219 18.12 11.07 30.76
C ALA A 219 18.10 11.30 32.27
N ASP A 220 17.11 10.72 32.96
CA ASP A 220 16.94 10.82 34.41
C ASP A 220 18.11 10.18 35.17
N ALA A 221 18.52 8.98 34.76
CA ALA A 221 19.67 8.29 35.35
C ALA A 221 20.99 9.08 35.15
N ALA A 222 21.10 9.81 34.05
CA ALA A 222 22.25 10.66 33.78
C ALA A 222 22.15 12.06 34.42
N GLY A 223 20.99 12.45 34.95
CA GLY A 223 20.72 13.82 35.41
C GLY A 223 20.86 14.87 34.30
N LYS A 224 20.64 14.48 33.03
CA LYS A 224 20.86 15.31 31.84
C LYS A 224 19.55 15.59 31.10
N MET A 225 19.45 16.77 30.50
CA MET A 225 18.37 17.16 29.59
C MET A 225 18.84 18.25 28.63
N GLY A 226 17.97 18.66 27.73
CA GLY A 226 18.19 19.72 26.76
C GLY A 226 18.88 19.25 25.48
N ILE A 227 19.06 20.17 24.53
CA ILE A 227 19.61 19.84 23.21
C ILE A 227 20.99 19.16 23.26
N ASN A 228 21.86 19.54 24.21
CA ASN A 228 23.17 18.92 24.36
C ASN A 228 23.08 17.43 24.70
N TRP A 229 22.11 17.05 25.55
CA TRP A 229 21.82 15.65 25.85
C TRP A 229 21.30 14.91 24.62
N VAL A 230 20.36 15.50 23.89
CA VAL A 230 19.81 14.93 22.65
C VAL A 230 20.90 14.70 21.61
N MET A 231 21.84 15.65 21.48
CA MET A 231 23.00 15.54 20.58
C MET A 231 23.91 14.38 20.98
N GLU A 232 24.24 14.25 22.27
CA GLU A 232 25.03 13.12 22.81
C GLU A 232 24.37 11.78 22.50
N ARG A 233 23.06 11.66 22.75
CA ARG A 233 22.29 10.45 22.45
C ARG A 233 22.20 10.17 20.96
N THR A 234 22.00 11.21 20.15
CA THR A 234 21.94 11.07 18.69
C THR A 234 23.27 10.58 18.15
N LYS A 235 24.40 11.10 18.64
CA LYS A 235 25.75 10.65 18.27
C LYS A 235 25.94 9.16 18.59
N ALA A 236 25.54 8.74 19.78
CA ALA A 236 25.65 7.35 20.22
C ALA A 236 24.76 6.40 19.40
N ASN A 237 23.53 6.81 19.07
CA ASN A 237 22.55 5.95 18.40
C ASN A 237 22.67 5.97 16.87
N ASN A 238 23.15 7.08 16.29
CA ASN A 238 23.17 7.30 14.85
C ASN A 238 24.16 8.41 14.45
N GLU A 239 25.44 8.04 14.34
CA GLU A 239 26.54 8.93 13.96
C GLU A 239 26.28 9.67 12.63
N LYS A 240 25.62 9.03 11.65
CA LYS A 240 25.28 9.69 10.39
C LYS A 240 24.27 10.83 10.58
N LEU A 241 23.19 10.57 11.33
CA LEU A 241 22.22 11.61 11.65
C LEU A 241 22.89 12.73 12.43
N TYR A 242 23.71 12.40 13.42
CA TYR A 242 24.47 13.40 14.15
C TYR A 242 25.33 14.27 13.22
N SER A 243 26.04 13.65 12.28
CA SER A 243 26.92 14.36 11.37
C SER A 243 26.19 15.32 10.43
N PHE A 244 24.99 14.96 9.96
CA PHE A 244 24.19 15.81 9.08
C PHE A 244 23.34 16.83 9.85
N ALA A 245 22.84 16.46 11.03
CA ALA A 245 21.96 17.30 11.81
C ALA A 245 22.72 18.30 12.70
N TYR A 246 23.92 17.98 13.16
CA TYR A 246 24.61 18.77 14.18
C TYR A 246 26.02 19.20 13.77
N ASP A 247 26.80 18.35 13.09
CA ASP A 247 28.17 18.70 12.65
C ASP A 247 28.22 19.51 11.34
N GLY A 248 27.08 19.85 10.76
CA GLY A 248 27.00 20.65 9.53
C GLY A 248 27.53 19.95 8.28
N LYS A 249 27.71 18.63 8.29
CA LYS A 249 28.14 17.90 7.08
C LYS A 249 27.04 17.97 6.03
N THR A 250 27.43 18.36 4.81
CA THR A 250 26.52 18.35 3.68
C THR A 250 26.10 16.90 3.35
N PRO A 251 24.80 16.58 3.35
CA PRO A 251 24.34 15.26 2.93
C PRO A 251 24.64 15.05 1.43
N PRO A 252 24.90 13.81 0.99
CA PRO A 252 25.03 13.54 -0.43
C PRO A 252 23.74 13.97 -1.16
N PRO A 253 23.83 14.52 -2.38
CA PRO A 253 22.65 14.89 -3.15
C PRO A 253 21.73 13.68 -3.29
N VAL A 254 20.42 13.92 -3.19
CA VAL A 254 19.42 12.87 -3.44
C VAL A 254 19.68 12.31 -4.83
N PRO A 255 20.00 11.00 -4.97
CA PRO A 255 20.20 10.43 -6.29
C PRO A 255 18.93 10.69 -7.09
N ALA A 256 19.06 11.30 -8.27
CA ALA A 256 17.93 11.46 -9.17
C ALA A 256 17.27 10.09 -9.28
N ALA A 257 15.97 10.03 -8.98
CA ALA A 257 15.23 8.78 -9.10
C ALA A 257 15.38 8.34 -10.55
N LYS A 258 16.25 7.35 -10.81
CA LYS A 258 16.37 6.79 -12.15
C LYS A 258 14.95 6.38 -12.52
N PRO A 259 14.37 6.92 -13.61
CA PRO A 259 13.11 6.41 -14.11
C PRO A 259 13.30 4.91 -14.18
N ARG A 260 12.50 4.17 -13.43
CA ARG A 260 12.58 2.72 -13.50
C ARG A 260 12.29 2.44 -14.97
N ALA A 261 13.29 1.95 -15.71
CA ALA A 261 13.13 1.66 -17.12
C ALA A 261 11.80 0.91 -17.26
N PRO A 262 10.90 1.33 -18.17
CA PRO A 262 9.64 0.65 -18.36
C PRO A 262 9.95 -0.84 -18.44
N ARG A 263 9.41 -1.62 -17.50
CA ARG A 263 9.55 -3.06 -17.62
C ARG A 263 8.94 -3.41 -18.98
N PRO A 264 9.63 -4.19 -19.83
CA PRO A 264 9.04 -4.60 -21.09
C PRO A 264 7.66 -5.19 -20.81
N PRO A 265 6.64 -4.88 -21.62
CA PRO A 265 5.29 -5.38 -21.40
C PRO A 265 5.32 -6.90 -21.27
N ASP A 266 4.62 -7.43 -20.27
CA ASP A 266 4.50 -8.89 -20.09
C ASP A 266 4.01 -9.51 -21.41
N LYS A 267 4.79 -10.47 -21.93
CA LYS A 267 4.49 -11.18 -23.18
C LYS A 267 3.59 -12.40 -22.96
N THR A 268 3.20 -12.69 -21.72
CA THR A 268 2.28 -13.78 -21.39
C THR A 268 0.94 -13.56 -22.09
N VAL A 269 0.57 -14.53 -22.92
CA VAL A 269 -0.76 -14.59 -23.56
C VAL A 269 -1.69 -15.41 -22.66
N TYR A 270 -2.90 -14.91 -22.43
CA TYR A 270 -3.98 -15.57 -21.72
C TYR A 270 -5.09 -15.99 -22.68
N LYS A 271 -5.73 -17.12 -22.40
CA LYS A 271 -6.84 -17.62 -23.21
C LYS A 271 -8.16 -16.95 -22.81
N VAL A 272 -8.36 -15.73 -23.30
CA VAL A 272 -9.58 -14.94 -23.06
C VAL A 272 -10.60 -15.28 -24.14
N SER A 273 -11.58 -16.12 -23.84
CA SER A 273 -12.60 -16.50 -24.84
C SER A 273 -13.54 -15.34 -25.18
N ILE A 274 -13.84 -15.15 -26.46
CA ILE A 274 -14.80 -14.16 -26.98
C ILE A 274 -15.92 -14.90 -27.72
N ASP A 275 -17.17 -14.59 -27.37
CA ASP A 275 -18.37 -15.09 -28.03
C ASP A 275 -18.98 -13.95 -28.84
N LYS A 276 -18.81 -14.01 -30.18
CA LYS A 276 -19.27 -12.96 -31.11
C LYS A 276 -20.78 -12.68 -31.04
N LYS A 277 -21.59 -13.61 -30.51
CA LYS A 277 -23.05 -13.45 -30.36
C LYS A 277 -23.41 -12.85 -29.01
N LYS A 278 -22.73 -13.27 -27.94
CA LYS A 278 -23.06 -12.86 -26.57
C LYS A 278 -22.36 -11.59 -26.13
N ASP A 279 -21.11 -11.40 -26.50
CA ASP A 279 -20.31 -10.28 -26.04
C ASP A 279 -20.67 -8.98 -26.74
N ALA A 280 -20.52 -7.86 -26.02
CA ALA A 280 -20.63 -6.54 -26.63
C ALA A 280 -19.31 -6.17 -27.32
N ILE A 281 -19.37 -6.02 -28.65
CA ILE A 281 -18.22 -5.72 -29.49
C ILE A 281 -18.42 -4.32 -30.09
N ARG A 282 -17.35 -3.50 -30.07
CA ARG A 282 -17.26 -2.22 -30.78
C ARG A 282 -16.14 -2.32 -31.82
N GLY A 283 -16.37 -1.79 -33.02
CA GLY A 283 -15.43 -1.86 -34.15
C GLY A 283 -15.62 -3.13 -35.00
N ASN A 284 -14.68 -3.36 -35.92
CA ASN A 284 -14.72 -4.47 -36.87
C ASN A 284 -14.67 -5.83 -36.15
N VAL A 285 -15.68 -6.68 -36.36
CA VAL A 285 -15.77 -8.00 -35.72
C VAL A 285 -14.64 -8.95 -36.10
N ASP A 286 -13.91 -8.70 -37.18
CA ASP A 286 -12.73 -9.48 -37.59
C ASP A 286 -11.44 -8.65 -37.53
N ALA A 287 -11.44 -7.58 -36.72
CA ALA A 287 -10.24 -6.78 -36.47
C ALA A 287 -9.06 -7.66 -36.00
N PRO A 288 -7.85 -7.45 -36.54
CA PRO A 288 -6.67 -8.24 -36.19
C PRO A 288 -6.23 -8.12 -34.73
N VAL A 289 -6.65 -7.06 -34.04
CA VAL A 289 -6.36 -6.85 -32.62
C VAL A 289 -7.65 -6.71 -31.81
N THR A 290 -7.76 -7.51 -30.75
CA THR A 290 -8.90 -7.51 -29.83
C THR A 290 -8.46 -6.97 -28.48
N LEU A 291 -9.17 -5.97 -27.96
CA LEU A 291 -9.04 -5.47 -26.60
C LEU A 291 -10.22 -6.02 -25.78
N ALA A 292 -10.00 -7.12 -25.05
CA ALA A 292 -11.00 -7.64 -24.11
C ALA A 292 -10.86 -6.90 -22.77
N VAL A 293 -11.84 -6.05 -22.45
CA VAL A 293 -11.82 -5.13 -21.30
C VAL A 293 -12.74 -5.68 -20.20
N PHE A 294 -12.15 -6.26 -19.15
CA PHE A 294 -12.85 -6.61 -17.93
C PHE A 294 -13.08 -5.35 -17.11
N SER A 295 -14.36 -4.96 -17.01
CA SER A 295 -14.77 -3.66 -16.49
C SER A 295 -16.11 -3.75 -15.77
N GLU A 296 -16.42 -2.71 -15.00
CA GLU A 296 -17.68 -2.59 -14.27
C GLU A 296 -18.02 -1.13 -14.00
N PHE A 297 -19.32 -0.86 -13.87
CA PHE A 297 -19.88 0.49 -13.97
C PHE A 297 -19.78 1.32 -12.69
N GLN A 298 -19.38 0.76 -11.53
CA GLN A 298 -19.14 1.54 -10.32
C GLN A 298 -17.65 1.80 -10.06
N CYS A 299 -16.75 1.21 -10.84
CA CYS A 299 -15.31 1.38 -10.67
C CYS A 299 -14.81 2.71 -11.24
N PRO A 300 -14.25 3.63 -10.41
CA PRO A 300 -13.71 4.89 -10.90
C PRO A 300 -12.53 4.71 -11.88
N PHE A 301 -11.74 3.64 -11.73
CA PHE A 301 -10.65 3.35 -12.66
C PHE A 301 -11.15 2.84 -14.01
N CYS A 302 -12.29 2.16 -14.05
CA CYS A 302 -12.93 1.76 -15.31
C CYS A 302 -13.41 3.00 -16.09
N SER A 303 -13.93 4.02 -15.42
CA SER A 303 -14.23 5.30 -16.07
C SER A 303 -12.95 5.99 -16.57
N ARG A 304 -11.86 5.97 -15.79
CA ARG A 304 -10.57 6.61 -16.16
C ARG A 304 -9.91 6.02 -17.41
N ILE A 305 -10.18 4.78 -17.78
CA ILE A 305 -9.55 4.18 -18.98
C ILE A 305 -10.27 4.59 -20.29
N LYS A 306 -11.51 5.10 -20.21
CA LYS A 306 -12.33 5.45 -21.39
C LYS A 306 -11.61 6.38 -22.38
N PRO A 307 -10.96 7.49 -21.96
CA PRO A 307 -10.25 8.35 -22.90
C PRO A 307 -9.07 7.66 -23.60
N THR A 308 -8.42 6.71 -22.91
CA THR A 308 -7.34 5.92 -23.53
C THR A 308 -7.88 4.94 -24.55
N LEU A 309 -9.00 4.27 -24.27
CA LEU A 309 -9.66 3.39 -25.24
C LEU A 309 -10.16 4.18 -26.46
N ALA A 310 -10.76 5.35 -26.24
CA ALA A 310 -11.17 6.24 -27.34
C ALA A 310 -9.98 6.63 -28.23
N LYS A 311 -8.83 6.99 -27.62
CA LYS A 311 -7.60 7.29 -28.38
C LYS A 311 -7.06 6.07 -29.14
N VAL A 312 -7.22 4.86 -28.61
CA VAL A 312 -6.90 3.61 -29.34
C VAL A 312 -7.81 3.45 -30.56
N GLU A 313 -9.11 3.63 -30.40
CA GLU A 313 -10.07 3.56 -31.51
C GLU A 313 -9.75 4.61 -32.59
N GLU A 314 -9.50 5.86 -32.18
CA GLU A 314 -9.10 6.95 -33.08
C GLU A 314 -7.81 6.64 -33.85
N THR A 315 -6.80 6.09 -33.17
CA THR A 315 -5.48 5.83 -33.77
C THR A 315 -5.49 4.65 -34.74
N TYR A 316 -6.23 3.58 -34.40
CA TYR A 316 -6.12 2.30 -35.10
C TYR A 316 -7.32 1.95 -35.99
N GLY A 317 -8.47 2.60 -35.79
CA GLY A 317 -9.69 2.38 -36.58
C GLY A 317 -10.08 0.90 -36.64
N ASP A 318 -10.39 0.40 -37.83
CA ASP A 318 -10.84 -0.98 -38.09
C ASP A 318 -9.80 -2.07 -37.77
N LYS A 319 -8.58 -1.69 -37.41
CA LYS A 319 -7.55 -2.64 -36.97
C LYS A 319 -7.78 -3.16 -35.55
N VAL A 320 -8.62 -2.49 -34.77
CA VAL A 320 -8.95 -2.88 -33.39
C VAL A 320 -10.44 -3.14 -33.22
N ARG A 321 -10.77 -4.06 -32.32
CA ARG A 321 -12.11 -4.19 -31.73
C ARG A 321 -12.03 -4.19 -30.22
N ILE A 322 -13.00 -3.54 -29.58
CA ILE A 322 -13.14 -3.55 -28.13
C ILE A 322 -14.25 -4.52 -27.74
N VAL A 323 -13.96 -5.42 -26.81
CA VAL A 323 -14.93 -6.37 -26.27
C VAL A 323 -15.12 -6.08 -24.79
N PHE A 324 -16.33 -5.74 -24.37
CA PHE A 324 -16.63 -5.51 -22.96
C PHE A 324 -16.89 -6.85 -22.26
N LYS A 325 -16.22 -7.07 -21.11
CA LYS A 325 -16.40 -8.22 -20.23
C LYS A 325 -16.85 -7.74 -18.85
N HIS A 326 -17.98 -8.23 -18.37
CA HIS A 326 -18.53 -7.80 -17.09
C HIS A 326 -17.71 -8.36 -15.92
N SER A 327 -17.22 -7.49 -15.04
CA SER A 327 -16.48 -7.90 -13.85
C SER A 327 -16.89 -7.09 -12.61
N PRO A 328 -18.17 -7.12 -12.21
CA PRO A 328 -18.66 -6.38 -11.05
C PRO A 328 -17.98 -6.87 -9.78
N LEU A 329 -17.34 -5.95 -9.05
CA LEU A 329 -16.61 -6.28 -7.83
C LEU A 329 -17.58 -6.40 -6.64
N PRO A 330 -17.35 -7.33 -5.70
CA PRO A 330 -18.32 -7.66 -4.64
C PRO A 330 -18.60 -6.50 -3.66
N PHE A 331 -17.71 -5.51 -3.58
CA PHE A 331 -17.88 -4.32 -2.74
C PHE A 331 -18.63 -3.17 -3.46
N HIS A 332 -18.94 -3.32 -4.74
CA HIS A 332 -19.75 -2.39 -5.52
C HIS A 332 -21.16 -2.96 -5.69
N LYS A 333 -22.06 -2.55 -4.77
CA LYS A 333 -23.39 -3.13 -4.59
C LYS A 333 -24.28 -3.10 -5.84
N GLU A 334 -24.14 -2.08 -6.68
CA GLU A 334 -24.97 -1.85 -7.86
C GLU A 334 -24.31 -2.28 -9.17
N ALA A 335 -23.03 -2.67 -9.15
CA ALA A 335 -22.27 -2.96 -10.37
C ALA A 335 -22.81 -4.16 -11.15
N LEU A 336 -23.33 -5.17 -10.45
CA LEU A 336 -23.95 -6.35 -11.08
C LEU A 336 -25.27 -5.95 -11.78
N GLY A 337 -26.12 -5.16 -11.11
CA GLY A 337 -27.37 -4.68 -11.70
C GLY A 337 -27.15 -3.79 -12.92
N ALA A 338 -26.17 -2.89 -12.86
CA ALA A 338 -25.73 -2.10 -14.00
C ALA A 338 -25.22 -2.97 -15.16
N SER A 339 -24.50 -4.06 -14.86
CA SER A 339 -24.03 -5.03 -15.86
C SER A 339 -25.20 -5.74 -16.56
N VAL A 340 -26.19 -6.20 -15.78
CA VAL A 340 -27.41 -6.80 -16.32
C VAL A 340 -28.19 -5.79 -17.18
N ALA A 341 -28.32 -4.55 -16.73
CA ALA A 341 -28.98 -3.49 -17.50
C ALA A 341 -28.29 -3.21 -18.84
N ALA A 342 -26.95 -3.16 -18.89
CA ALA A 342 -26.22 -3.03 -20.15
C ALA A 342 -26.50 -4.21 -21.10
N LEU A 343 -26.58 -5.44 -20.59
CA LEU A 343 -26.96 -6.61 -21.40
C LEU A 343 -28.43 -6.59 -21.85
N CYS A 344 -29.34 -6.05 -21.03
CA CYS A 344 -30.73 -5.83 -21.44
C CYS A 344 -30.84 -4.77 -22.55
N ALA A 345 -30.01 -3.73 -22.50
CA ALA A 345 -29.88 -2.76 -23.59
C ALA A 345 -29.29 -3.40 -24.86
N LYS A 346 -28.34 -4.34 -24.72
CA LYS A 346 -27.79 -5.12 -25.85
C LYS A 346 -28.86 -5.90 -26.61
N ASN A 347 -29.85 -6.48 -25.93
CA ASN A 347 -30.96 -7.18 -26.58
C ASN A 347 -31.78 -6.26 -27.51
N GLN A 348 -31.62 -4.94 -27.37
CA GLN A 348 -32.25 -3.91 -28.19
C GLN A 348 -31.23 -3.14 -29.04
N GLY A 349 -30.00 -3.63 -29.15
CA GLY A 349 -28.94 -3.03 -29.98
C GLY A 349 -28.20 -1.83 -29.36
N LYS A 350 -28.54 -1.38 -28.15
CA LYS A 350 -27.98 -0.15 -27.54
C LYS A 350 -27.05 -0.40 -26.35
N PHE A 351 -26.19 -1.42 -26.44
CA PHE A 351 -25.27 -1.74 -25.34
C PHE A 351 -24.34 -0.56 -25.04
N TRP A 352 -23.78 0.07 -26.07
CA TRP A 352 -22.72 1.07 -25.92
C TRP A 352 -23.24 2.41 -25.40
N GLU A 353 -24.45 2.78 -25.81
CA GLU A 353 -25.18 3.95 -25.31
C GLU A 353 -25.54 3.76 -23.84
N MET A 354 -26.01 2.55 -23.46
CA MET A 354 -26.26 2.23 -22.05
C MET A 354 -24.97 2.17 -21.25
N HIS A 355 -23.90 1.61 -21.81
CA HIS A 355 -22.58 1.59 -21.20
C HIS A 355 -22.10 3.00 -20.85
N ASP A 356 -22.21 3.94 -21.80
CA ASP A 356 -21.80 5.32 -21.57
C ASP A 356 -22.70 6.02 -20.56
N LYS A 357 -24.02 5.78 -20.63
CA LYS A 357 -24.98 6.33 -19.66
C LYS A 357 -24.73 5.84 -18.24
N LEU A 358 -24.39 4.56 -18.05
CA LEU A 358 -24.06 3.99 -16.75
C LEU A 358 -22.76 4.59 -16.18
N PHE A 359 -21.74 4.82 -17.01
CA PHE A 359 -20.50 5.47 -16.59
C PHE A 359 -20.65 6.97 -16.29
N GLU A 360 -21.63 7.65 -16.88
CA GLU A 360 -21.99 9.02 -16.49
C GLU A 360 -22.64 9.05 -15.10
N ASN A 361 -23.31 7.96 -14.71
CA ASN A 361 -24.14 7.89 -13.51
C ASN A 361 -23.62 6.89 -12.46
N MET A 362 -22.29 6.66 -12.39
CA MET A 362 -21.69 5.59 -11.54
C MET A 362 -22.10 5.61 -10.05
N ARG A 363 -22.54 6.78 -9.55
CA ARG A 363 -22.97 6.98 -8.16
C ARG A 363 -24.48 6.72 -7.94
N ALA A 364 -25.25 6.50 -9.00
CA ALA A 364 -26.70 6.38 -8.97
C ALA A 364 -27.17 5.19 -9.84
N LEU A 365 -26.67 3.98 -9.54
CA LEU A 365 -26.93 2.77 -10.34
C LEU A 365 -27.95 1.82 -9.71
N GLN A 366 -28.72 2.29 -8.73
CA GLN A 366 -29.78 1.50 -8.09
C GLN A 366 -30.78 1.01 -9.14
N VAL A 367 -31.31 -0.21 -8.95
CA VAL A 367 -32.15 -0.91 -9.95
C VAL A 367 -33.35 -0.07 -10.42
N ASP A 368 -33.93 0.75 -9.54
CA ASP A 368 -35.08 1.62 -9.82
C ASP A 368 -34.73 2.83 -10.70
N LYS A 369 -33.45 3.18 -10.84
CA LYS A 369 -32.97 4.25 -11.72
C LYS A 369 -32.69 3.78 -13.14
N LEU A 370 -32.42 2.48 -13.32
CA LEU A 370 -31.91 1.94 -14.58
C LEU A 370 -32.92 2.06 -15.74
N ALA A 371 -34.22 1.95 -15.45
CA ALA A 371 -35.28 2.15 -16.45
C ALA A 371 -35.26 3.57 -17.03
N GLY A 372 -35.10 4.59 -16.18
CA GLY A 372 -35.01 5.99 -16.64
C GLY A 372 -33.81 6.22 -17.55
N TYR A 373 -32.66 5.58 -17.27
CA TYR A 373 -31.50 5.63 -18.16
C TYR A 373 -31.75 4.94 -19.49
N ALA A 374 -32.44 3.80 -19.49
CA ALA A 374 -32.84 3.10 -20.71
C ALA A 374 -33.75 3.96 -21.58
N THR A 375 -34.77 4.60 -21.00
CA THR A 375 -35.68 5.51 -21.72
C THR A 375 -34.94 6.73 -22.26
N ALA A 376 -34.00 7.31 -21.49
CA ALA A 376 -33.20 8.45 -21.92
C ALA A 376 -32.31 8.19 -23.15
N ILE A 377 -31.90 6.93 -23.38
CA ILE A 377 -31.16 6.53 -24.59
C ILE A 377 -32.08 5.96 -25.68
N GLY A 378 -33.40 6.10 -25.53
CA GLY A 378 -34.41 5.68 -26.50
C GLY A 378 -34.57 4.16 -26.62
N LEU A 379 -34.44 3.41 -25.53
CA LEU A 379 -34.85 2.01 -25.47
C LEU A 379 -36.37 1.87 -25.28
N ASN A 380 -36.94 0.74 -25.72
CA ASN A 380 -38.30 0.40 -25.32
C ASN A 380 -38.29 -0.02 -23.85
N GLU A 381 -38.94 0.80 -23.01
CA GLU A 381 -38.96 0.64 -21.56
C GLU A 381 -39.60 -0.68 -21.13
N GLY A 382 -40.74 -1.07 -21.73
CA GLY A 382 -41.41 -2.34 -21.39
C GLY A 382 -40.55 -3.57 -21.69
N LYS A 383 -39.87 -3.61 -22.84
CA LYS A 383 -38.91 -4.69 -23.17
C LYS A 383 -37.70 -4.69 -22.24
N PHE A 384 -37.22 -3.49 -21.86
CA PHE A 384 -36.10 -3.35 -20.95
C PHE A 384 -36.44 -3.83 -19.53
N ASN A 385 -37.55 -3.36 -18.96
CA ASN A 385 -38.01 -3.74 -17.63
C ASN A 385 -38.29 -5.23 -17.55
N LYS A 386 -38.99 -5.81 -18.55
CA LYS A 386 -39.20 -7.26 -18.63
C LYS A 386 -37.89 -8.04 -18.61
N CYS A 387 -36.87 -7.56 -19.33
CA CYS A 387 -35.54 -8.18 -19.28
C CYS A 387 -34.92 -8.04 -17.89
N LEU A 388 -34.90 -6.84 -17.32
CA LEU A 388 -34.25 -6.57 -16.03
C LEU A 388 -34.91 -7.38 -14.89
N GLU A 389 -36.23 -7.36 -14.81
CA GLU A 389 -37.03 -8.09 -13.80
C GLU A 389 -36.86 -9.61 -13.90
N SER A 390 -36.67 -10.14 -15.11
CA SER A 390 -36.38 -11.58 -15.28
C SER A 390 -35.01 -12.03 -14.76
N ASN A 391 -34.16 -11.08 -14.32
CA ASN A 391 -32.79 -11.34 -13.87
C ASN A 391 -32.56 -11.11 -12.38
N TYR A 392 -33.60 -10.79 -11.60
CA TYR A 392 -33.47 -10.68 -10.16
C TYR A 392 -34.77 -11.01 -9.43
N LYS A 393 -34.65 -11.32 -8.15
CA LYS A 393 -35.76 -11.39 -7.20
C LYS A 393 -35.49 -10.44 -6.04
N LYS A 394 -36.55 -9.81 -5.52
CA LYS A 394 -36.52 -9.07 -4.25
C LYS A 394 -37.19 -9.94 -3.19
N ASP A 395 -36.56 -10.09 -2.04
CA ASP A 395 -37.23 -10.69 -0.88
C ASP A 395 -38.12 -9.65 -0.16
N GLY A 396 -38.80 -10.08 0.91
CA GLY A 396 -39.70 -9.23 1.69
C GLY A 396 -39.02 -8.05 2.38
N GLU A 397 -37.68 -8.04 2.46
CA GLU A 397 -36.86 -6.97 3.03
C GLU A 397 -36.27 -6.05 1.93
N GLY A 398 -36.60 -6.32 0.67
CA GLY A 398 -36.13 -5.56 -0.49
C GLY A 398 -34.71 -5.91 -0.94
N LYS A 399 -34.09 -6.96 -0.39
CA LYS A 399 -32.76 -7.40 -0.82
C LYS A 399 -32.86 -8.13 -2.15
N ILE A 400 -31.96 -7.74 -3.06
CA ILE A 400 -31.92 -8.26 -4.43
C ILE A 400 -31.01 -9.49 -4.49
N THR A 401 -31.55 -10.57 -5.05
CA THR A 401 -30.78 -11.74 -5.48
C THR A 401 -30.81 -11.83 -7.00
N TRP A 402 -29.64 -11.75 -7.63
CA TRP A 402 -29.49 -11.80 -9.08
C TRP A 402 -29.47 -13.25 -9.58
N GLY A 403 -30.16 -13.50 -10.69
CA GLY A 403 -30.22 -14.81 -11.36
C GLY A 403 -31.13 -14.75 -12.57
N GLY A 404 -30.74 -15.39 -13.66
CA GLY A 404 -31.41 -15.28 -14.96
C GLY A 404 -30.40 -15.12 -16.10
N LYS A 405 -30.87 -15.12 -17.34
CA LYS A 405 -30.01 -15.24 -18.53
C LYS A 405 -28.87 -14.20 -18.62
N GLN A 406 -29.15 -12.94 -18.32
CA GLN A 406 -28.14 -11.86 -18.34
C GLN A 406 -27.25 -11.92 -17.10
N ALA A 407 -27.80 -12.23 -15.92
CA ALA A 407 -27.01 -12.43 -14.70
C ALA A 407 -26.03 -13.61 -14.85
N ASP A 408 -26.45 -14.69 -15.49
CA ASP A 408 -25.61 -15.87 -15.78
C ASP A 408 -24.48 -15.53 -16.76
N GLN A 409 -24.73 -14.66 -17.74
CA GLN A 409 -23.69 -14.14 -18.62
C GLN A 409 -22.66 -13.30 -17.85
N VAL A 410 -23.11 -12.44 -16.93
CA VAL A 410 -22.20 -11.67 -16.05
C VAL A 410 -21.36 -12.63 -15.19
N GLN A 411 -21.97 -13.69 -14.65
CA GLN A 411 -21.25 -14.71 -13.88
C GLN A 411 -20.24 -15.47 -14.75
N ALA A 412 -20.58 -15.77 -16.01
CA ALA A 412 -19.65 -16.41 -16.95
C ALA A 412 -18.43 -15.52 -17.26
N ASP A 413 -18.63 -14.21 -17.37
CA ASP A 413 -17.52 -13.26 -17.53
C ASP A 413 -16.65 -13.17 -16.25
N LEU A 414 -17.25 -13.19 -15.06
CA LEU A 414 -16.51 -13.26 -13.78
C LEU A 414 -15.70 -14.57 -13.66
N ASP A 415 -16.28 -15.69 -14.06
CA ASP A 415 -15.60 -16.99 -14.10
C ASP A 415 -14.42 -16.96 -15.07
N LEU A 416 -14.60 -16.35 -16.25
CA LEU A 416 -13.52 -16.13 -17.21
C LEU A 416 -12.45 -15.22 -16.61
N ALA A 417 -12.82 -14.12 -15.95
CA ALA A 417 -11.90 -13.20 -15.28
C ALA A 417 -11.02 -13.94 -14.27
N GLY A 418 -11.61 -14.84 -13.48
CA GLY A 418 -10.89 -15.75 -12.58
C GLY A 418 -9.91 -16.66 -13.35
N LYS A 419 -10.36 -17.29 -14.44
CA LYS A 419 -9.53 -18.15 -15.30
C LYS A 419 -8.36 -17.41 -15.93
N VAL A 420 -8.50 -16.15 -16.32
CA VAL A 420 -7.40 -15.38 -16.95
C VAL A 420 -6.64 -14.51 -15.95
N MET A 421 -6.91 -14.69 -14.65
CA MET A 421 -6.30 -13.93 -13.56
C MET A 421 -6.46 -12.41 -13.73
N ALA A 422 -7.62 -11.97 -14.23
CA ALA A 422 -8.08 -10.59 -14.25
C ALA A 422 -8.63 -10.21 -12.87
N ARG A 423 -7.74 -10.09 -11.88
CA ARG A 423 -8.12 -9.69 -10.51
C ARG A 423 -8.30 -8.18 -10.44
N GLY A 424 -9.51 -7.73 -10.08
CA GLY A 424 -9.88 -6.32 -10.05
C GLY A 424 -10.23 -5.74 -11.42
N THR A 425 -10.59 -4.46 -11.46
CA THR A 425 -10.96 -3.75 -12.69
C THR A 425 -10.33 -2.35 -12.76
N PRO A 426 -10.03 -1.83 -13.97
CA PRO A 426 -10.10 -2.53 -15.24
C PRO A 426 -8.92 -3.48 -15.44
N ASN A 427 -9.13 -4.55 -16.19
CA ASN A 427 -8.06 -5.35 -16.79
C ASN A 427 -8.35 -5.43 -18.30
N THR A 428 -7.39 -5.06 -19.14
CA THR A 428 -7.53 -5.16 -20.60
C THR A 428 -6.57 -6.20 -21.14
N PHE A 429 -7.05 -7.08 -22.02
CA PHE A 429 -6.21 -8.05 -22.71
C PHE A 429 -6.16 -7.70 -24.19
N VAL A 430 -4.98 -7.31 -24.67
CA VAL A 430 -4.70 -7.05 -26.10
C VAL A 430 -4.25 -8.36 -26.73
N ASN A 431 -5.12 -9.01 -27.50
CA ASN A 431 -4.88 -10.36 -28.04
C ASN A 431 -4.40 -11.36 -26.97
N GLY A 432 -5.00 -11.28 -25.78
CA GLY A 432 -4.65 -12.12 -24.64
C GLY A 432 -3.47 -11.62 -23.81
N ARG A 433 -2.72 -10.57 -24.21
CA ARG A 433 -1.68 -9.96 -23.38
C ARG A 433 -2.27 -8.97 -22.39
N LYS A 434 -2.01 -9.20 -21.10
CA LYS A 434 -2.71 -8.50 -20.01
C LYS A 434 -2.08 -7.15 -19.66
N LEU A 435 -2.92 -6.12 -19.60
CA LEU A 435 -2.68 -4.82 -18.99
C LEU A 435 -3.60 -4.66 -17.77
N THR A 436 -3.01 -4.51 -16.59
CA THR A 436 -3.77 -4.33 -15.33
C THR A 436 -3.90 -2.86 -14.97
N GLY A 437 -5.12 -2.42 -14.69
CA GLY A 437 -5.46 -1.05 -14.33
C GLY A 437 -5.69 -0.13 -15.54
N ALA A 438 -6.04 1.13 -15.25
CA ALA A 438 -6.18 2.17 -16.27
C ALA A 438 -4.78 2.61 -16.75
N LYS A 439 -4.27 1.96 -17.80
CA LYS A 439 -2.95 2.24 -18.35
C LYS A 439 -2.96 3.42 -19.35
N PRO A 440 -1.84 4.15 -19.50
CA PRO A 440 -1.72 5.19 -20.52
C PRO A 440 -1.73 4.62 -21.94
N PHE A 441 -2.09 5.47 -22.91
CA PHE A 441 -2.13 5.13 -24.34
C PHE A 441 -0.84 4.51 -24.86
N GLU A 442 0.34 4.98 -24.43
CA GLU A 442 1.62 4.45 -24.92
C GLU A 442 1.84 2.97 -24.58
N GLU A 443 1.32 2.48 -23.44
CA GLU A 443 1.40 1.06 -23.10
C GLU A 443 0.50 0.22 -24.02
N PHE A 444 -0.67 0.74 -24.39
CA PHE A 444 -1.56 0.10 -25.37
C PHE A 444 -0.92 0.10 -26.76
N LYS A 445 -0.44 1.26 -27.21
CA LYS A 445 0.17 1.46 -28.52
C LYS A 445 1.31 0.46 -28.75
N SER A 446 2.21 0.34 -27.78
CA SER A 446 3.33 -0.60 -27.84
C SER A 446 2.89 -2.05 -28.05
N ILE A 447 1.84 -2.51 -27.35
CA ILE A 447 1.37 -3.89 -27.47
C ILE A 447 0.56 -4.08 -28.76
N ILE A 448 -0.29 -3.12 -29.11
CA ILE A 448 -1.11 -3.19 -30.33
C ILE A 448 -0.21 -3.24 -31.57
N ASP A 449 0.83 -2.41 -31.65
CA ASP A 449 1.77 -2.42 -32.78
C ASP A 449 2.51 -3.77 -32.93
N GLU A 450 2.87 -4.41 -31.81
CA GLU A 450 3.46 -5.76 -31.81
C GLU A 450 2.45 -6.82 -32.28
N GLU A 451 1.22 -6.76 -31.79
CA GLU A 451 0.17 -7.72 -32.13
C GLU A 451 -0.32 -7.57 -33.58
N LEU A 452 -0.30 -6.36 -34.14
CA LEU A 452 -0.57 -6.14 -35.57
C LEU A 452 0.48 -6.81 -36.45
N LYS A 453 1.78 -6.69 -36.11
CA LYS A 453 2.84 -7.39 -36.86
C LYS A 453 2.67 -8.91 -36.79
N LYS A 454 2.33 -9.43 -35.62
CA LYS A 454 2.03 -10.86 -35.44
C LYS A 454 0.81 -11.29 -36.24
N ALA A 455 -0.23 -10.47 -36.28
CA ALA A 455 -1.43 -10.72 -37.05
C ALA A 455 -1.14 -10.82 -38.55
N GLU A 456 -0.37 -9.88 -39.12
CA GLU A 456 0.03 -9.92 -40.52
C GLU A 456 0.90 -11.15 -40.86
N ALA A 457 1.81 -11.53 -39.97
CA ALA A 457 2.60 -12.75 -40.14
C ALA A 457 1.75 -14.03 -40.14
N LEU A 458 0.66 -14.08 -39.34
CA LEU A 458 -0.27 -15.21 -39.33
C LEU A 458 -1.17 -15.23 -40.58
N LYS A 459 -1.62 -14.06 -41.05
CA LYS A 459 -2.34 -13.94 -42.32
C LYS A 459 -1.49 -14.41 -43.50
N GLY A 460 -0.20 -14.06 -43.53
CA GLY A 460 0.75 -14.55 -44.52
C GLY A 460 0.93 -16.08 -44.52
N LYS A 461 0.54 -16.75 -43.43
CA LYS A 461 0.49 -18.22 -43.31
C LYS A 461 -0.88 -18.82 -43.65
N GLY A 462 -1.80 -18.02 -44.20
CA GLY A 462 -3.13 -18.47 -44.62
C GLY A 462 -4.21 -18.45 -43.52
N ILE A 463 -3.91 -17.93 -42.33
CA ILE A 463 -4.92 -17.79 -41.26
C ILE A 463 -5.90 -16.67 -41.64
N LYS A 464 -7.20 -16.99 -41.68
CA LYS A 464 -8.24 -16.02 -42.02
C LYS A 464 -8.44 -15.01 -40.88
N ALA A 465 -8.88 -13.81 -41.22
CA ALA A 465 -9.12 -12.74 -40.24
C ALA A 465 -10.10 -13.18 -39.12
N ALA A 466 -11.14 -13.94 -39.47
CA ALA A 466 -12.13 -14.44 -38.53
C ALA A 466 -11.56 -15.40 -37.46
N ASP A 467 -10.48 -16.13 -37.79
CA ASP A 467 -9.84 -17.17 -36.95
C ASP A 467 -8.61 -16.63 -36.21
N LEU A 468 -8.14 -15.45 -36.59
CA LEU A 468 -6.87 -14.89 -36.16
C LEU A 468 -6.77 -14.76 -34.63
N TYR A 469 -7.83 -14.27 -33.99
CA TYR A 469 -7.85 -14.11 -32.54
C TYR A 469 -7.71 -15.46 -31.82
N ASP A 470 -8.50 -16.45 -32.23
CA ASP A 470 -8.50 -17.78 -31.62
C ASP A 470 -7.15 -18.46 -31.81
N GLU A 471 -6.54 -18.32 -33.00
CA GLU A 471 -5.18 -18.79 -33.28
C GLU A 471 -4.14 -18.13 -32.37
N ILE A 472 -4.24 -16.82 -32.13
CA ILE A 472 -3.31 -16.08 -31.26
C ILE A 472 -3.41 -16.56 -29.80
N ILE A 473 -4.62 -16.82 -29.29
CA ILE A 473 -4.84 -17.16 -27.88
C ILE A 473 -4.93 -18.67 -27.61
N LYS A 474 -4.83 -19.54 -28.63
CA LYS A 474 -5.12 -20.99 -28.50
C LYS A 474 -4.35 -21.68 -27.37
N ASN A 475 -3.08 -21.30 -27.23
CA ASN A 475 -2.12 -21.78 -26.23
C ASN A 475 -1.95 -20.80 -25.05
N GLY A 476 -2.86 -19.84 -24.92
CA GLY A 476 -2.84 -18.87 -23.84
C GLY A 476 -3.02 -19.53 -22.48
N LYS A 477 -2.37 -18.95 -21.47
CA LYS A 477 -2.45 -19.40 -20.09
C LYS A 477 -3.89 -19.29 -19.58
N VAL A 478 -4.32 -20.32 -18.85
CA VAL A 478 -5.47 -20.30 -17.96
C VAL A 478 -5.01 -20.61 -16.54
N PHE A 479 -5.71 -20.08 -15.56
CA PHE A 479 -5.54 -20.38 -14.16
C PHE A 479 -5.89 -21.85 -13.95
N GLN A 480 -4.92 -22.58 -13.41
CA GLN A 480 -5.11 -23.96 -12.98
C GLN A 480 -5.22 -23.96 -11.46
N PRO A 481 -6.32 -24.49 -10.89
CA PRO A 481 -6.49 -24.53 -9.44
C PRO A 481 -5.48 -25.45 -8.76
N LEU A 482 -4.95 -26.43 -9.49
CA LEU A 482 -3.89 -27.33 -9.06
C LEU A 482 -2.73 -27.26 -10.06
N GLU A 483 -1.51 -27.02 -9.57
CA GLU A 483 -0.31 -27.15 -10.39
C GLU A 483 -0.15 -28.60 -10.90
N GLU A 484 0.50 -28.79 -12.04
CA GLU A 484 0.75 -30.13 -12.60
C GLU A 484 1.80 -30.91 -11.80
N THR A 485 2.79 -30.20 -11.24
CA THR A 485 3.83 -30.80 -10.41
C THR A 485 3.24 -31.38 -9.13
N VAL A 486 3.51 -32.66 -8.90
CA VAL A 486 3.14 -33.39 -7.68
C VAL A 486 4.35 -33.43 -6.75
N ASN A 487 4.17 -32.98 -5.52
CA ASN A 487 5.18 -33.05 -4.46
C ASN A 487 4.81 -34.18 -3.50
N THR A 488 5.79 -34.91 -3.01
CA THR A 488 5.61 -35.87 -1.91
C THR A 488 6.05 -35.21 -0.61
N PHE A 489 5.25 -35.36 0.44
CA PHE A 489 5.53 -34.80 1.76
C PHE A 489 5.67 -35.92 2.80
N ASP A 490 6.67 -35.81 3.67
CA ASP A 490 6.87 -36.72 4.79
C ASP A 490 5.82 -36.47 5.89
N LEU A 491 4.98 -37.46 6.18
CA LEU A 491 3.92 -37.35 7.20
C LEU A 491 4.25 -38.07 8.51
N THR A 492 5.48 -38.56 8.69
CA THR A 492 5.86 -39.40 9.83
C THR A 492 5.65 -38.66 11.14
N ASN A 493 6.22 -37.46 11.25
CA ASN A 493 6.17 -36.61 12.45
C ASN A 493 5.29 -35.35 12.28
N ALA A 494 4.57 -35.23 11.17
CA ALA A 494 3.71 -34.09 10.93
C ALA A 494 2.47 -34.10 11.81
N ALA A 495 1.95 -32.93 12.16
CA ALA A 495 0.66 -32.82 12.81
C ALA A 495 -0.47 -33.12 11.82
N VAL A 496 -1.31 -34.10 12.14
CA VAL A 496 -2.36 -34.59 11.25
C VAL A 496 -3.74 -34.55 11.92
N MET A 497 -4.76 -34.17 11.17
CA MET A 497 -6.17 -34.23 11.54
C MET A 497 -6.89 -35.13 10.53
N GLY A 498 -7.40 -36.28 10.97
CA GLY A 498 -7.97 -37.31 10.11
C GLY A 498 -7.04 -38.51 9.86
N LYS A 499 -7.43 -39.42 8.95
CA LYS A 499 -6.70 -40.67 8.68
C LYS A 499 -5.51 -40.44 7.75
N LYS A 500 -4.29 -40.88 8.13
CA LYS A 500 -3.06 -40.66 7.32
C LYS A 500 -3.14 -41.19 5.88
N ASN A 501 -3.97 -42.21 5.61
CA ASN A 501 -4.19 -42.80 4.29
C ASN A 501 -5.49 -42.35 3.60
N ALA A 502 -6.08 -41.22 4.04
CA ALA A 502 -7.26 -40.64 3.41
C ALA A 502 -7.03 -40.32 1.92
N LYS A 503 -8.10 -40.41 1.12
CA LYS A 503 -8.06 -40.17 -0.34
C LYS A 503 -7.66 -38.74 -0.69
N ILE A 504 -7.99 -37.80 0.18
CA ILE A 504 -7.73 -36.37 0.05
C ILE A 504 -6.73 -35.97 1.13
N GLN A 505 -5.48 -35.76 0.73
CA GLN A 505 -4.44 -35.20 1.58
C GLN A 505 -4.30 -33.71 1.32
N ILE A 506 -4.51 -32.88 2.35
CA ILE A 506 -4.31 -31.44 2.27
C ILE A 506 -3.15 -31.06 3.19
N VAL A 507 -2.03 -30.64 2.59
CA VAL A 507 -0.86 -30.15 3.32
C VAL A 507 -0.88 -28.63 3.33
N GLU A 508 -0.88 -28.03 4.51
CA GLU A 508 -0.71 -26.60 4.71
C GLU A 508 0.70 -26.33 5.26
N PHE A 509 1.50 -25.56 4.51
CA PHE A 509 2.67 -24.87 5.07
C PHE A 509 2.22 -23.54 5.65
N SER A 510 2.35 -23.40 6.97
CA SER A 510 1.76 -22.30 7.72
C SER A 510 2.74 -21.66 8.70
N ASP A 511 2.36 -20.49 9.19
CA ASP A 511 3.12 -19.69 10.14
C ASP A 511 2.17 -19.12 11.19
N PHE A 512 2.42 -19.41 12.47
CA PHE A 512 1.56 -19.02 13.59
C PHE A 512 1.48 -17.51 13.87
N GLN A 513 2.29 -16.66 13.22
CA GLN A 513 2.17 -15.20 13.25
C GLN A 513 1.59 -14.61 11.95
N CYS A 514 1.32 -15.43 10.94
CA CYS A 514 0.82 -14.95 9.66
C CYS A 514 -0.70 -14.68 9.68
N PRO A 515 -1.15 -13.43 9.48
CA PRO A 515 -2.57 -13.07 9.49
C PRO A 515 -3.40 -13.70 8.37
N PHE A 516 -2.76 -14.23 7.33
CA PHE A 516 -3.46 -14.97 6.28
C PHE A 516 -3.60 -16.45 6.63
N CYS A 517 -2.66 -17.02 7.39
CA CYS A 517 -2.71 -18.41 7.84
C CYS A 517 -3.89 -18.62 8.80
N SER A 518 -4.08 -17.70 9.76
CA SER A 518 -5.20 -17.78 10.71
C SER A 518 -6.57 -17.87 10.01
N ARG A 519 -6.71 -17.29 8.82
CA ARG A 519 -7.95 -17.31 8.02
C ARG A 519 -8.22 -18.64 7.31
N VAL A 520 -7.22 -19.52 7.21
CA VAL A 520 -7.34 -20.82 6.53
C VAL A 520 -7.73 -21.95 7.48
N THR A 521 -7.45 -21.79 8.78
CA THR A 521 -7.76 -22.77 9.83
C THR A 521 -9.23 -23.22 9.82
N GLY A 522 -10.18 -22.27 9.82
CA GLY A 522 -11.62 -22.54 9.76
C GLY A 522 -12.01 -23.31 8.48
N PRO A 523 -11.71 -22.78 7.28
CA PRO A 523 -11.95 -23.49 6.02
C PRO A 523 -11.41 -24.92 5.95
N LEU A 524 -10.22 -25.20 6.46
CA LEU A 524 -9.68 -26.57 6.44
C LEU A 524 -10.41 -27.52 7.40
N LYS A 525 -10.87 -27.02 8.57
CA LYS A 525 -11.74 -27.78 9.46
C LYS A 525 -13.10 -28.06 8.81
N GLU A 526 -13.66 -27.10 8.10
CA GLU A 526 -14.89 -27.30 7.32
C GLU A 526 -14.69 -28.38 6.24
N VAL A 527 -13.55 -28.39 5.55
CA VAL A 527 -13.21 -29.43 4.58
C VAL A 527 -13.08 -30.79 5.24
N GLN A 528 -12.37 -30.90 6.37
CA GLN A 528 -12.25 -32.16 7.12
C GLN A 528 -13.62 -32.65 7.59
N LYS A 529 -14.48 -31.77 8.11
CA LYS A 529 -15.85 -32.10 8.51
C LYS A 529 -16.71 -32.54 7.32
N HIS A 530 -16.53 -31.90 6.16
CA HIS A 530 -17.32 -32.19 4.96
C HIS A 530 -16.99 -33.55 4.34
N TYR A 531 -15.71 -33.93 4.29
CA TYR A 531 -15.26 -35.19 3.70
C TYR A 531 -15.04 -36.32 4.72
N GLY A 532 -15.02 -36.01 6.02
CA GLY A 532 -14.81 -36.98 7.09
C GLY A 532 -13.51 -37.77 6.91
N ASP A 533 -13.62 -39.09 6.95
CA ASP A 533 -12.51 -40.03 6.83
C ASP A 533 -11.82 -40.02 5.45
N ASP A 534 -12.46 -39.47 4.42
CA ASP A 534 -11.87 -39.32 3.09
C ASP A 534 -10.87 -38.16 3.01
N ALA A 535 -10.77 -37.29 4.04
CA ALA A 535 -9.80 -36.19 4.09
C ALA A 535 -8.87 -36.23 5.31
N VAL A 536 -7.60 -35.89 5.07
CA VAL A 536 -6.60 -35.62 6.10
C VAL A 536 -6.00 -34.24 5.89
N ILE A 537 -6.00 -33.45 6.95
CA ILE A 537 -5.32 -32.15 7.00
C ILE A 537 -3.98 -32.34 7.69
N VAL A 538 -2.92 -31.87 7.06
CA VAL A 538 -1.55 -31.95 7.56
C VAL A 538 -1.03 -30.53 7.74
N PHE A 539 -0.58 -30.19 8.94
CA PHE A 539 0.05 -28.92 9.23
C PHE A 539 1.57 -29.07 9.18
N LYS A 540 2.23 -28.23 8.38
CA LYS A 540 3.69 -28.14 8.24
C LYS A 540 4.15 -26.76 8.66
N ASN A 541 5.08 -26.70 9.61
CA ASN A 541 5.61 -25.46 10.13
C ASN A 541 6.53 -24.80 9.09
N PHE A 542 6.20 -23.55 8.73
CA PHE A 542 7.02 -22.70 7.88
C PHE A 542 7.17 -21.27 8.44
N PRO A 543 7.81 -21.09 9.61
CA PRO A 543 8.09 -19.77 10.17
C PRO A 543 8.83 -18.85 9.18
N LEU A 544 8.29 -17.67 8.93
CA LEU A 544 8.90 -16.66 8.08
C LEU A 544 9.93 -15.84 8.87
N SER A 545 11.04 -15.46 8.24
CA SER A 545 12.18 -14.81 8.92
C SER A 545 11.85 -13.46 9.57
N PHE A 546 10.77 -12.80 9.15
CA PHE A 546 10.29 -11.54 9.71
C PHE A 546 9.26 -11.71 10.84
N HIS A 547 8.86 -12.95 11.15
CA HIS A 547 7.97 -13.31 12.25
C HIS A 547 8.78 -13.94 13.40
N LYS A 548 9.18 -13.10 14.37
CA LYS A 548 10.12 -13.47 15.44
C LYS A 548 9.60 -14.58 16.36
N GLU A 549 8.30 -14.65 16.58
CA GLU A 549 7.64 -15.58 17.50
C GLU A 549 7.11 -16.83 16.79
N ALA A 550 7.14 -16.87 15.44
CA ALA A 550 6.62 -18.00 14.69
C ALA A 550 7.41 -19.30 14.90
N MET A 551 8.74 -19.22 15.04
CA MET A 551 9.58 -20.38 15.32
C MET A 551 9.38 -20.92 16.75
N PRO A 552 9.40 -20.09 17.81
CA PRO A 552 9.00 -20.53 19.14
C PRO A 552 7.56 -21.08 19.21
N ALA A 553 6.59 -20.44 18.53
CA ALA A 553 5.21 -20.91 18.49
C ALA A 553 5.07 -22.29 17.82
N ALA A 554 5.79 -22.52 16.71
CA ALA A 554 5.83 -23.82 16.04
C ALA A 554 6.35 -24.94 16.96
N GLN A 555 7.42 -24.65 17.71
CA GLN A 555 7.95 -25.58 18.71
C GLN A 555 6.94 -25.80 19.85
N ALA A 556 6.29 -24.75 20.34
CA ALA A 556 5.29 -24.85 21.40
C ALA A 556 4.09 -25.71 20.99
N ALA A 557 3.61 -25.61 19.74
CA ALA A 557 2.59 -26.50 19.20
C ALA A 557 3.04 -27.97 19.21
N LEU A 558 4.26 -28.26 18.75
CA LEU A 558 4.80 -29.63 18.77
C LEU A 558 4.99 -30.16 20.20
N CYS A 559 5.44 -29.31 21.14
CA CYS A 559 5.51 -29.63 22.57
C CYS A 559 4.12 -29.90 23.20
N ALA A 560 3.06 -29.20 22.76
CA ALA A 560 1.69 -29.53 23.15
C ALA A 560 1.24 -30.86 22.53
N GLY A 561 1.77 -31.21 21.36
CA GLY A 561 1.59 -32.51 20.71
C GLY A 561 2.12 -33.68 21.54
N ASP A 562 3.25 -33.53 22.24
CA ASP A 562 3.74 -34.53 23.21
C ASP A 562 2.74 -34.82 24.34
N GLN A 563 1.87 -33.85 24.61
CA GLN A 563 0.82 -33.92 25.63
C GLN A 563 -0.56 -34.25 25.02
N GLY A 564 -0.59 -34.67 23.75
CA GLY A 564 -1.81 -35.09 23.06
C GLY A 564 -2.75 -33.97 22.61
N LYS A 565 -2.36 -32.69 22.76
CA LYS A 565 -3.23 -31.53 22.44
C LYS A 565 -2.62 -30.56 21.43
N TYR A 566 -2.06 -31.10 20.34
CA TYR A 566 -1.48 -30.28 19.27
C TYR A 566 -2.50 -29.31 18.67
N TRP A 567 -3.69 -29.80 18.28
CA TRP A 567 -4.67 -29.02 17.52
C TRP A 567 -5.36 -27.95 18.36
N GLU A 568 -5.63 -28.26 19.62
CA GLU A 568 -6.16 -27.31 20.59
C GLU A 568 -5.15 -26.19 20.86
N TYR A 569 -3.86 -26.52 20.99
CA TYR A 569 -2.83 -25.50 21.17
C TYR A 569 -2.57 -24.70 19.88
N HIS A 570 -2.58 -25.35 18.72
CA HIS A 570 -2.57 -24.69 17.40
C HIS A 570 -3.68 -23.63 17.30
N ASP A 571 -4.90 -23.97 17.74
CA ASP A 571 -6.02 -23.04 17.73
C ASP A 571 -5.81 -21.87 18.70
N GLN A 572 -5.26 -22.13 19.89
CA GLN A 572 -4.89 -21.07 20.84
C GLN A 572 -3.85 -20.12 20.24
N LEU A 573 -2.83 -20.64 19.55
CA LEU A 573 -1.81 -19.83 18.89
C LEU A 573 -2.43 -18.92 17.82
N PHE A 574 -3.30 -19.44 16.96
CA PHE A 574 -3.94 -18.61 15.94
C PHE A 574 -4.97 -17.63 16.51
N ALA A 575 -5.70 -18.00 17.56
CA ALA A 575 -6.61 -17.09 18.26
C ALA A 575 -5.87 -15.90 18.90
N ASN A 576 -4.64 -16.12 19.36
CA ASN A 576 -3.81 -15.12 20.04
C ASN A 576 -2.62 -14.63 19.18
N MET A 577 -2.69 -14.81 17.86
CA MET A 577 -1.60 -14.57 16.89
C MET A 577 -0.88 -13.21 17.04
N LYS A 578 -1.62 -12.15 17.40
CA LYS A 578 -1.08 -10.79 17.58
C LYS A 578 -0.28 -10.60 18.86
N GLU A 579 -0.49 -11.47 19.84
CA GLU A 579 0.05 -11.37 21.19
C GLU A 579 1.06 -12.47 21.51
N LEU A 580 1.36 -13.37 20.56
CA LEU A 580 2.33 -14.44 20.72
C LEU A 580 3.64 -13.91 21.28
N LYS A 581 4.03 -14.42 22.45
CA LYS A 581 5.25 -14.09 23.20
C LYS A 581 5.56 -15.28 24.09
N GLU A 582 6.84 -15.52 24.32
CA GLU A 582 7.31 -16.67 25.11
C GLU A 582 6.64 -16.81 26.49
N LYS A 583 6.53 -15.69 27.20
CA LYS A 583 5.89 -15.63 28.53
C LYS A 583 4.39 -15.99 28.56
N LEU A 584 3.74 -16.20 27.41
CA LEU A 584 2.32 -16.57 27.33
C LEU A 584 2.12 -18.04 26.98
N TRP A 585 3.17 -18.81 26.69
CA TRP A 585 3.06 -20.23 26.37
C TRP A 585 2.37 -21.03 27.48
N GLY A 586 2.79 -20.87 28.74
CA GLY A 586 2.14 -21.52 29.88
C GLY A 586 0.68 -21.13 30.08
N LYS A 587 0.32 -19.88 29.75
CA LYS A 587 -1.08 -19.41 29.78
C LYS A 587 -1.94 -20.18 28.76
N TYR A 588 -1.47 -20.30 27.51
CA TYR A 588 -2.20 -21.04 26.47
C TYR A 588 -2.28 -22.53 26.78
N ALA A 589 -1.22 -23.10 27.38
CA ALA A 589 -1.16 -24.48 27.82
C ALA A 589 -2.21 -24.77 28.91
N THR A 590 -2.26 -23.91 29.92
CA THR A 590 -3.25 -24.00 31.01
C THR A 590 -4.68 -23.91 30.49
N ALA A 591 -4.94 -23.01 29.52
CA ALA A 591 -6.27 -22.81 28.95
C ALA A 591 -6.85 -24.06 28.26
N ILE A 592 -5.99 -24.96 27.76
CA ILE A 592 -6.41 -26.22 27.14
C ILE A 592 -6.17 -27.43 28.04
N GLY A 593 -5.73 -27.24 29.28
CA GLY A 593 -5.49 -28.30 30.26
C GLY A 593 -4.36 -29.24 29.87
N ILE A 594 -3.19 -28.70 29.53
CA ILE A 594 -1.90 -29.42 29.48
C ILE A 594 -0.91 -28.82 30.48
N ASP A 595 0.15 -29.54 30.81
CA ASP A 595 1.18 -29.14 31.77
C ASP A 595 2.04 -28.00 31.17
N ALA A 596 1.86 -26.79 31.73
CA ALA A 596 2.55 -25.58 31.30
C ALA A 596 4.07 -25.68 31.49
N ALA A 597 4.53 -26.22 32.63
CA ALA A 597 5.96 -26.32 32.94
C ALA A 597 6.67 -27.29 32.00
N LYS A 598 6.04 -28.43 31.67
CA LYS A 598 6.56 -29.37 30.66
C LYS A 598 6.64 -28.74 29.27
N LEU A 599 5.63 -27.96 28.88
CA LEU A 599 5.62 -27.27 27.59
C LEU A 599 6.72 -26.21 27.51
N GLU A 600 6.82 -25.34 28.51
CA GLU A 600 7.81 -24.26 28.57
C GLU A 600 9.23 -24.83 28.57
N LYS A 601 9.48 -25.89 29.34
CA LYS A 601 10.75 -26.61 29.31
C LYS A 601 11.05 -27.17 27.92
N CYS A 602 10.09 -27.84 27.28
CA CYS A 602 10.26 -28.40 25.94
C CYS A 602 10.62 -27.33 24.88
N VAL A 603 10.01 -26.15 24.96
CA VAL A 603 10.31 -25.00 24.09
C VAL A 603 11.70 -24.42 24.39
N ALA A 604 12.04 -24.24 25.67
CA ALA A 604 13.34 -23.71 26.10
C ALA A 604 14.49 -24.65 25.69
N ASP A 605 14.28 -25.95 25.79
CA ASP A 605 15.23 -26.99 25.34
C ASP A 605 15.35 -27.07 23.81
N LYS A 606 14.50 -26.33 23.07
CA LYS A 606 14.42 -26.33 21.60
C LYS A 606 14.24 -27.72 21.00
N LYS A 607 13.53 -28.61 21.71
CA LYS A 607 13.36 -30.03 21.37
C LYS A 607 12.97 -30.24 19.91
N TYR A 608 12.11 -29.37 19.37
CA TYR A 608 11.54 -29.49 18.03
C TYR A 608 12.15 -28.58 16.97
N GLU A 609 13.20 -27.81 17.28
CA GLU A 609 13.80 -26.87 16.32
C GLU A 609 14.28 -27.59 15.04
N ALA A 610 14.92 -28.76 15.18
CA ALA A 610 15.39 -29.54 14.04
C ALA A 610 14.24 -30.00 13.14
N GLN A 611 13.13 -30.46 13.73
CA GLN A 611 11.94 -30.85 12.99
C GLN A 611 11.33 -29.66 12.23
N VAL A 612 11.14 -28.52 12.89
CA VAL A 612 10.59 -27.31 12.24
C VAL A 612 11.49 -26.88 11.07
N ARG A 613 12.82 -26.90 11.25
CA ARG A 613 13.76 -26.59 10.17
C ARG A 613 13.70 -27.59 9.00
N ALA A 614 13.46 -28.87 9.28
CA ALA A 614 13.27 -29.89 8.26
C ALA A 614 11.98 -29.66 7.46
N GLU A 615 10.86 -29.36 8.13
CA GLU A 615 9.60 -28.99 7.48
C GLU A 615 9.75 -27.72 6.61
N MET A 616 10.49 -26.72 7.10
CA MET A 616 10.85 -25.55 6.29
C MET A 616 11.68 -25.91 5.05
N ALA A 617 12.64 -26.84 5.18
CA ALA A 617 13.46 -27.27 4.05
C ALA A 617 12.64 -28.03 3.00
N GLU A 618 11.72 -28.88 3.44
CA GLU A 618 10.75 -29.57 2.59
C GLU A 618 9.84 -28.57 1.86
N GLY A 619 9.30 -27.57 2.56
CA GLY A 619 8.52 -26.50 1.95
C GLY A 619 9.31 -25.73 0.90
N ARG A 620 10.59 -25.40 1.16
CA ARG A 620 11.47 -24.75 0.18
C ARG A 620 11.67 -25.62 -1.06
N LYS A 621 11.88 -26.93 -0.90
CA LYS A 621 11.98 -27.90 -2.01
C LYS A 621 10.70 -27.92 -2.84
N ALA A 622 9.54 -27.83 -2.20
CA ALA A 622 8.21 -27.73 -2.84
C ALA A 622 7.88 -26.31 -3.36
N LYS A 623 8.84 -25.38 -3.36
CA LYS A 623 8.70 -23.98 -3.82
C LYS A 623 7.66 -23.18 -3.03
N VAL A 624 7.53 -23.44 -1.73
CA VAL A 624 6.84 -22.54 -0.80
C VAL A 624 7.62 -21.22 -0.72
N ARG A 625 6.97 -20.11 -1.05
CA ARG A 625 7.55 -18.75 -1.06
C ARG A 625 6.88 -17.82 -0.05
N GLY A 626 5.91 -18.34 0.69
CA GLY A 626 5.09 -17.60 1.65
C GLY A 626 3.99 -18.49 2.20
N THR A 627 3.41 -18.06 3.31
CA THR A 627 2.37 -18.79 4.02
C THR A 627 1.05 -18.00 4.00
N PRO A 628 -0.12 -18.67 3.94
CA PRO A 628 -0.27 -20.12 3.83
C PRO A 628 0.02 -20.60 2.39
N SER A 629 0.65 -21.77 2.27
CA SER A 629 0.77 -22.50 1.00
C SER A 629 0.09 -23.85 1.14
N ILE A 630 -0.90 -24.11 0.30
CA ILE A 630 -1.75 -25.30 0.38
C ILE A 630 -1.44 -26.25 -0.77
N TYR A 631 -1.41 -27.54 -0.50
CA TYR A 631 -1.24 -28.61 -1.48
C TYR A 631 -2.35 -29.65 -1.29
N ILE A 632 -2.98 -30.09 -2.37
CA ILE A 632 -3.97 -31.16 -2.37
C ILE A 632 -3.39 -32.34 -3.16
N ASN A 633 -3.21 -33.49 -2.51
CA ASN A 633 -2.53 -34.67 -3.05
C ASN A 633 -1.19 -34.31 -3.71
N GLY A 634 -0.37 -33.52 -3.01
CA GLY A 634 0.95 -33.09 -3.48
C GLY A 634 0.95 -31.95 -4.50
N ARG A 635 -0.20 -31.59 -5.07
CA ARG A 635 -0.32 -30.55 -6.09
C ARG A 635 -0.63 -29.21 -5.44
N LYS A 636 0.14 -28.18 -5.76
CA LYS A 636 -0.06 -26.86 -5.15
C LYS A 636 -1.44 -26.32 -5.53
N PHE A 637 -2.23 -26.02 -4.51
CA PHE A 637 -3.57 -25.48 -4.64
C PHE A 637 -3.53 -23.96 -4.62
N SER A 638 -4.29 -23.37 -5.53
CA SER A 638 -4.57 -21.95 -5.50
C SER A 638 -6.02 -21.71 -5.88
N SER A 639 -6.56 -20.59 -5.42
CA SER A 639 -7.91 -20.16 -5.74
C SER A 639 -7.97 -18.65 -5.94
N PRO A 640 -8.60 -18.13 -7.01
CA PRO A 640 -8.83 -16.70 -7.19
C PRO A 640 -9.84 -16.15 -6.15
N SER A 641 -10.73 -16.99 -5.64
CA SER A 641 -11.75 -16.64 -4.63
C SER A 641 -11.28 -16.86 -3.19
N GLY A 642 -9.99 -17.15 -2.97
CA GLY A 642 -9.42 -17.43 -1.65
C GLY A 642 -9.65 -18.86 -1.16
N TYR A 643 -9.29 -19.11 0.09
CA TYR A 643 -9.39 -20.43 0.75
C TYR A 643 -10.69 -20.50 1.55
N ASN A 644 -11.72 -21.11 0.97
CA ASN A 644 -13.03 -21.36 1.60
C ASN A 644 -13.55 -22.73 1.15
N LEU A 645 -14.55 -23.27 1.86
CA LEU A 645 -15.09 -24.60 1.58
C LEU A 645 -15.52 -24.77 0.11
N ALA A 646 -16.17 -23.78 -0.49
CA ALA A 646 -16.63 -23.84 -1.88
C ALA A 646 -15.46 -23.93 -2.87
N ALA A 647 -14.36 -23.21 -2.64
CA ALA A 647 -13.16 -23.29 -3.47
C ALA A 647 -12.48 -24.65 -3.37
N PHE A 648 -12.38 -25.21 -2.16
CA PHE A 648 -11.83 -26.55 -1.95
C PHE A 648 -12.70 -27.63 -2.57
N THR A 649 -14.00 -27.65 -2.27
CA THR A 649 -14.94 -28.67 -2.75
C THR A 649 -15.02 -28.71 -4.27
N LYS A 650 -15.16 -27.54 -4.92
CA LYS A 650 -15.15 -27.43 -6.38
C LYS A 650 -13.92 -28.10 -7.01
N VAL A 651 -12.76 -28.02 -6.37
CA VAL A 651 -11.51 -28.55 -6.90
C VAL A 651 -11.31 -30.01 -6.53
N ILE A 652 -11.61 -30.38 -5.28
CA ILE A 652 -11.51 -31.76 -4.78
C ILE A 652 -12.49 -32.67 -5.53
N ASP A 653 -13.78 -32.31 -5.56
CA ASP A 653 -14.79 -33.15 -6.21
C ASP A 653 -14.49 -33.33 -7.70
N LYS A 654 -14.12 -32.24 -8.39
CA LYS A 654 -13.84 -32.29 -9.83
C LYS A 654 -12.53 -33.00 -10.18
N HIS A 655 -11.44 -32.70 -9.47
CA HIS A 655 -10.09 -33.09 -9.90
C HIS A 655 -9.48 -34.23 -9.09
N ILE A 656 -9.98 -34.50 -7.88
CA ILE A 656 -9.46 -35.55 -7.00
C ILE A 656 -10.44 -36.73 -6.97
N LEU A 657 -11.68 -36.50 -6.54
CA LEU A 657 -12.70 -37.54 -6.44
C LEU A 657 -13.37 -37.86 -7.79
N LYS A 658 -13.23 -36.97 -8.78
CA LYS A 658 -13.84 -37.07 -10.11
C LYS A 658 -15.35 -37.29 -10.07
N LYS A 659 -16.04 -36.65 -9.12
CA LYS A 659 -17.51 -36.58 -9.11
C LYS A 659 -17.97 -35.76 -10.33
N LYS A 660 -19.02 -36.21 -10.98
CA LYS A 660 -19.57 -35.57 -12.19
C LYS A 660 -20.28 -34.27 -11.87
#